data_AF-A0A947R2F3-F1
#
_entry.id   AF-A0A947R2F3-F1
#
_cell.length_a   1.000
_cell.length_b   1.000
_cell.length_c   1.000
_cell.angle_alpha   90.00
_cell.angle_beta   90.00
_cell.angle_gamma   90.00
#
_symmetry.space_group_name_H-M   'P 1'
#
loop_
_entity.id
_entity.type
_entity.pdbx_description
1 polymer ?
#
loop_
_entity_poly.entity_id
_entity_poly.type
_entity_poly.pdbx_seq_one_letter_code
_entity_poly.pdbx_strand_id
1 'polypeptide(L)'
;MKIRIVSVFLLLCLVFASGSPCLGKAGDEQLPDDFKRVDPDYVLSGWTVVNEGNINGPSAWFISNGVITQSSNLYGGNNNRDSIEKPGTYALNGDMSWTDYTMSVELRSRDDDSIGIMFRYQDKDNYYRFSMDQQRKYRRLVRKVKGKMTVLAEDAIPYKKNQWYTVKINVMGPRIEIYIDDRMIFGITDESIKSGQIGLYTWGNGGSDFRKLLITLHSGWVIIDEGTFEAPSQWSVKDGVIDQASNISGGNDNRKSLDKPGTYVINGDSGWTDYELDVSLASKDDDAIGVMFRYQDPNNYYLFVMDRERKYRRLVKKTNGENILLAEDSVQYEQNTWYQVKIKAVGRKIMIMIDDAPVFEVEDDALKSGKVCLYCWGNEGSTFKDLVVTPLDAYEDVAIKETEKVEKTEKAEEISPKKESPPSPDEKKPDIPVADKAGQSDNYVETIEEDYLGENYIDFLTAENVEGMPDAQDESKIKTHDAEVITKQTGVQQALPEDWQVVDDGEYDRPSLWSMTDDVIYQKSNIYGGSDLAVSPVKPGTHLVSGESEWKDYIFTGMMLSSDDDAIGVIFRYQDENNYYRFSMDSQRNYRRLIKKVDGYVITLAEDSWTYEKDRWYAFKIIVVGKSIKVHMNGQLVFDVQDDAISSGKVGRYCWGNEGGAFKDFSVTPVGQPAAPLQKKVQAEKAFPGDCERLSILEQKLNQLKKEVQKFRETCNCGQ
;
A
#
# COMPACT_ATOMS: atom_id res chain seq x y z
N MET A 1 29.54 61.39 -24.34
CA MET A 1 29.43 62.12 -23.06
C MET A 1 27.96 62.09 -22.61
N LYS A 2 27.70 61.66 -21.36
CA LYS A 2 26.47 61.77 -20.51
C LYS A 2 25.09 62.01 -21.21
N ILE A 3 24.11 61.10 -21.13
CA ILE A 3 23.17 60.79 -20.01
C ILE A 3 22.27 61.98 -19.58
N ARG A 4 20.93 61.80 -19.70
CA ARG A 4 19.77 62.14 -18.81
C ARG A 4 18.52 62.48 -19.65
N ILE A 5 17.35 61.84 -19.48
CA ILE A 5 16.42 61.78 -18.32
C ILE A 5 15.84 63.16 -17.94
N VAL A 6 14.53 63.34 -18.14
CA VAL A 6 13.64 64.20 -17.33
C VAL A 6 12.26 63.53 -17.24
N SER A 7 11.70 63.47 -16.03
CA SER A 7 10.33 63.02 -15.71
C SER A 7 9.39 64.20 -15.50
N VAL A 8 8.06 63.99 -15.47
CA VAL A 8 7.09 65.00 -15.04
C VAL A 8 6.24 64.52 -13.87
N PHE A 9 6.06 65.44 -12.91
CA PHE A 9 5.33 65.44 -11.63
C PHE A 9 3.79 65.57 -11.83
N LEU A 10 2.85 65.48 -10.88
CA LEU A 10 2.73 65.09 -9.45
C LEU A 10 1.24 65.30 -9.04
N LEU A 11 0.72 64.59 -8.02
CA LEU A 11 -0.01 65.13 -6.83
C LEU A 11 -1.20 64.28 -6.31
N LEU A 12 -1.23 64.13 -4.98
CA LEU A 12 -2.23 63.46 -4.14
C LEU A 12 -3.54 64.24 -3.99
N CYS A 13 -4.62 63.51 -3.68
CA CYS A 13 -5.59 63.88 -2.63
C CYS A 13 -6.13 62.61 -1.95
N LEU A 14 -6.48 62.71 -0.66
CA LEU A 14 -6.78 61.60 0.25
C LEU A 14 -7.95 62.03 1.16
N VAL A 15 -8.99 61.21 1.35
CA VAL A 15 -9.81 61.04 2.59
C VAL A 15 -10.69 59.78 2.44
N PHE A 16 -10.93 59.10 3.55
CA PHE A 16 -11.59 57.80 3.71
C PHE A 16 -13.13 57.86 3.71
N ALA A 17 -13.79 56.77 3.27
CA ALA A 17 -14.81 56.06 4.07
C ALA A 17 -15.22 54.70 3.46
N SER A 18 -15.19 53.65 4.31
CA SER A 18 -16.00 52.41 4.29
C SER A 18 -16.58 51.84 2.98
N GLY A 19 -16.15 50.63 2.61
CA GLY A 19 -16.86 49.74 1.70
C GLY A 19 -15.95 48.89 0.82
N SER A 20 -15.64 47.66 1.24
CA SER A 20 -14.93 46.69 0.40
C SER A 20 -15.90 45.84 -0.41
N PRO A 21 -15.71 45.75 -1.74
CA PRO A 21 -16.16 44.60 -2.51
C PRO A 21 -14.99 43.90 -3.24
N CYS A 22 -14.85 42.61 -2.95
CA CYS A 22 -14.35 41.54 -3.83
C CYS A 22 -13.02 41.77 -4.60
N LEU A 23 -11.93 41.15 -4.11
CA LEU A 23 -10.84 40.73 -5.01
C LEU A 23 -11.34 39.59 -5.93
N GLY A 24 -11.28 39.80 -7.23
CA GLY A 24 -11.24 38.70 -8.19
C GLY A 24 -9.84 38.07 -8.20
N LYS A 25 -9.75 36.74 -8.16
CA LYS A 25 -8.47 36.01 -8.27
C LYS A 25 -7.84 36.26 -9.65
N ALA A 26 -6.55 36.55 -9.70
CA ALA A 26 -5.75 36.25 -10.89
C ALA A 26 -5.59 34.73 -10.96
N GLY A 27 -5.81 34.14 -12.14
CA GLY A 27 -5.79 32.69 -12.32
C GLY A 27 -4.39 32.09 -12.29
N ASP A 28 -4.30 30.84 -11.82
CA ASP A 28 -3.11 30.01 -11.96
C ASP A 28 -2.84 29.72 -13.45
N GLU A 29 -1.61 29.95 -13.90
CA GLU A 29 -1.15 29.57 -15.23
C GLU A 29 -0.69 28.11 -15.18
N GLN A 30 -1.60 27.19 -15.52
CA GLN A 30 -1.32 25.74 -15.52
C GLN A 30 -0.26 25.38 -16.57
N LEU A 31 0.75 24.62 -16.14
CA LEU A 31 1.65 23.88 -17.04
C LEU A 31 1.04 22.51 -17.38
N PRO A 32 1.36 21.90 -18.54
CA PRO A 32 0.81 20.60 -18.94
C PRO A 32 1.15 19.45 -17.97
N ASP A 33 0.22 18.51 -17.79
CA ASP A 33 0.25 17.41 -16.80
C ASP A 33 1.12 16.20 -17.22
N ASP A 34 2.09 16.38 -18.13
CA ASP A 34 2.83 15.31 -18.83
C ASP A 34 3.92 14.61 -17.96
N PHE A 35 3.80 14.66 -16.63
CA PHE A 35 4.75 14.08 -15.70
C PHE A 35 4.04 13.22 -14.66
N LYS A 36 4.55 12.00 -14.41
CA LYS A 36 4.20 11.25 -13.20
C LYS A 36 4.63 12.03 -11.96
N ARG A 37 3.70 12.81 -11.44
CA ARG A 37 3.68 13.25 -10.05
C ARG A 37 3.62 11.98 -9.21
N VAL A 38 4.72 11.62 -8.56
CA VAL A 38 4.65 10.67 -7.44
C VAL A 38 3.82 11.39 -6.39
N ASP A 39 2.57 10.96 -6.24
CA ASP A 39 1.69 11.54 -5.25
C ASP A 39 2.28 11.24 -3.87
N PRO A 40 2.57 12.25 -3.04
CA PRO A 40 3.20 12.08 -1.73
C PRO A 40 2.57 11.06 -0.76
N ASP A 41 1.35 10.59 -1.01
CA ASP A 41 0.59 9.74 -0.09
C ASP A 41 0.87 8.22 -0.24
N TYR A 42 1.77 7.81 -1.15
CA TYR A 42 2.25 6.42 -1.20
C TYR A 42 3.40 6.14 -0.20
N VAL A 43 2.97 5.56 0.93
CA VAL A 43 3.62 4.58 1.85
C VAL A 43 5.11 4.25 1.60
N LEU A 44 5.88 4.11 2.69
CA LEU A 44 7.29 3.66 2.74
C LEU A 44 7.59 2.25 2.16
N SER A 45 6.65 1.59 1.46
CA SER A 45 6.90 0.35 0.72
C SER A 45 8.02 0.55 -0.30
N GLY A 46 9.16 -0.13 -0.08
CA GLY A 46 10.35 -0.03 -0.93
C GLY A 46 11.51 0.79 -0.35
N TRP A 47 11.36 1.43 0.82
CA TRP A 47 12.47 2.10 1.49
C TRP A 47 13.18 1.19 2.52
N THR A 48 14.48 0.96 2.33
CA THR A 48 15.34 0.24 3.29
C THR A 48 16.19 1.23 4.08
N VAL A 49 15.93 1.38 5.38
CA VAL A 49 16.74 2.26 6.24
C VAL A 49 17.99 1.52 6.72
N VAL A 50 19.10 2.26 6.84
CA VAL A 50 20.39 1.77 7.31
C VAL A 50 20.95 2.72 8.37
N ASN A 51 21.54 2.15 9.43
CA ASN A 51 22.19 2.87 10.52
C ASN A 51 23.67 2.49 10.59
N GLU A 52 24.55 3.39 10.17
CA GLU A 52 26.00 3.26 10.39
C GLU A 52 26.46 4.03 11.64
N GLY A 53 25.72 5.07 12.03
CA GLY A 53 25.92 5.79 13.28
C GLY A 53 25.57 4.95 14.51
N ASN A 54 26.25 5.22 15.62
CA ASN A 54 26.14 4.48 16.87
C ASN A 54 25.99 5.38 18.12
N ILE A 55 25.75 6.67 17.93
CA ILE A 55 25.54 7.69 18.97
C ILE A 55 24.18 8.35 18.70
N ASN A 56 23.38 8.52 19.76
CA ASN A 56 22.02 9.11 19.72
C ASN A 56 21.07 8.40 18.71
N GLY A 57 21.17 7.07 18.66
CA GLY A 57 20.31 6.21 17.84
C GLY A 57 19.16 5.58 18.64
N PRO A 58 18.26 4.82 18.01
CA PRO A 58 18.24 4.48 16.57
C PRO A 58 17.83 5.66 15.66
N SER A 59 17.79 5.44 14.35
CA SER A 59 17.18 6.39 13.43
C SER A 59 15.65 6.44 13.59
N ALA A 60 15.08 7.63 13.44
CA ALA A 60 13.63 7.85 13.48
C ALA A 60 13.15 8.42 12.13
N TRP A 61 13.06 7.56 11.12
CA TRP A 61 12.49 7.88 9.81
C TRP A 61 10.97 7.63 9.81
N PHE A 62 10.21 8.55 9.23
CA PHE A 62 8.77 8.41 9.01
C PHE A 62 8.31 9.27 7.81
N ILE A 63 7.08 9.04 7.33
CA ILE A 63 6.40 9.94 6.39
C ILE A 63 5.19 10.57 7.07
N SER A 64 4.97 11.86 6.82
CA SER A 64 3.75 12.59 7.17
C SER A 64 3.48 13.67 6.13
N ASN A 65 2.25 13.75 5.61
CA ASN A 65 1.81 14.78 4.66
C ASN A 65 2.79 14.98 3.48
N GLY A 66 3.27 13.90 2.88
CA GLY A 66 4.21 13.95 1.76
C GLY A 66 5.64 14.36 2.06
N VAL A 67 6.02 14.41 3.33
CA VAL A 67 7.37 14.71 3.79
C VAL A 67 7.95 13.46 4.45
N ILE A 68 9.06 12.96 3.91
CA ILE A 68 9.92 11.99 4.58
C ILE A 68 10.75 12.77 5.61
N THR A 69 10.54 12.50 6.89
CA THR A 69 11.29 13.14 7.98
C THR A 69 12.18 12.11 8.66
N GLN A 70 13.44 12.47 8.87
CA GLN A 70 14.32 11.86 9.85
C GLN A 70 14.37 12.81 11.07
N SER A 71 14.08 12.30 12.27
CA SER A 71 13.98 13.12 13.48
C SER A 71 14.92 12.75 14.63
N SER A 72 15.83 11.79 14.48
CA SER A 72 16.79 11.45 15.55
C SER A 72 18.18 12.00 15.24
N ASN A 73 18.91 12.38 16.29
CA ASN A 73 20.24 12.95 16.16
C ASN A 73 21.32 11.86 15.91
N LEU A 74 21.04 10.82 15.11
CA LEU A 74 21.96 9.70 14.93
C LEU A 74 23.24 10.14 14.23
N TYR A 75 24.38 9.88 14.86
CA TYR A 75 25.70 10.03 14.23
C TYR A 75 26.71 8.98 14.72
N GLY A 76 27.91 9.04 14.17
CA GLY A 76 29.06 8.23 14.56
C GLY A 76 30.35 8.74 13.94
N GLY A 77 31.47 8.10 14.29
CA GLY A 77 32.79 8.50 13.79
C GLY A 77 33.25 9.87 14.31
N ASN A 78 34.16 10.53 13.60
CA ASN A 78 34.80 11.76 14.06
C ASN A 78 33.98 13.02 13.66
N ASN A 79 33.71 13.89 14.62
CA ASN A 79 32.93 15.11 14.42
C ASN A 79 33.69 16.25 13.71
N ASN A 80 35.00 16.14 13.48
CA ASN A 80 35.79 17.13 12.74
C ASN A 80 35.23 17.36 11.32
N ARG A 81 35.36 18.59 10.79
CA ARG A 81 35.01 18.99 9.42
C ARG A 81 35.67 18.11 8.35
N ASP A 82 36.95 17.81 8.58
CA ASP A 82 37.79 17.15 7.57
C ASP A 82 37.74 15.61 7.69
N SER A 83 36.97 15.08 8.65
CA SER A 83 36.58 13.66 8.63
C SER A 83 35.49 13.45 7.58
N ILE A 84 35.76 12.58 6.62
CA ILE A 84 34.88 12.35 5.46
C ILE A 84 33.98 11.12 5.58
N GLU A 85 34.21 10.25 6.57
CA GLU A 85 33.41 9.02 6.76
C GLU A 85 31.96 9.36 7.11
N LYS A 86 31.76 10.10 8.21
CA LYS A 86 30.43 10.51 8.72
C LYS A 86 29.41 9.35 8.66
N PRO A 87 29.62 8.24 9.41
CA PRO A 87 28.63 7.16 9.50
C PRO A 87 27.39 7.64 10.26
N GLY A 88 26.25 7.70 9.58
CA GLY A 88 25.00 8.31 10.05
C GLY A 88 23.82 7.37 9.83
N THR A 89 22.69 7.89 9.34
CA THR A 89 21.60 7.05 8.82
C THR A 89 21.19 7.51 7.43
N TYR A 90 20.78 6.54 6.62
CA TYR A 90 20.23 6.79 5.30
C TYR A 90 19.06 5.84 5.02
N ALA A 91 18.05 6.36 4.31
CA ALA A 91 16.97 5.55 3.73
C ALA A 91 17.32 5.30 2.26
N LEU A 92 17.35 4.05 1.81
CA LEU A 92 17.63 3.62 0.43
C LEU A 92 16.33 3.29 -0.31
N ASN A 93 16.25 3.58 -1.61
CA ASN A 93 15.18 3.11 -2.50
C ASN A 93 15.70 3.08 -3.96
N GLY A 94 14.93 2.52 -4.87
CA GLY A 94 15.27 2.33 -6.28
C GLY A 94 15.93 0.98 -6.55
N ASP A 95 16.36 0.79 -7.80
CA ASP A 95 16.90 -0.48 -8.28
C ASP A 95 18.44 -0.45 -8.38
N MET A 96 19.09 -1.58 -8.10
CA MET A 96 20.54 -1.78 -8.20
C MET A 96 21.09 -1.64 -9.63
N SER A 97 20.23 -1.80 -10.65
CA SER A 97 20.54 -1.68 -12.07
C SER A 97 20.51 -0.24 -12.60
N TRP A 98 19.98 0.73 -11.85
CA TRP A 98 19.90 2.12 -12.31
C TRP A 98 21.28 2.70 -12.61
N THR A 99 21.60 2.90 -13.88
CA THR A 99 22.88 3.45 -14.35
C THR A 99 22.81 4.96 -14.54
N ASP A 100 21.96 5.42 -15.45
CA ASP A 100 21.87 6.83 -15.87
C ASP A 100 20.48 7.40 -15.56
N TYR A 101 20.46 8.49 -14.80
CA TYR A 101 19.25 9.14 -14.29
C TYR A 101 19.50 10.57 -13.81
N THR A 102 18.44 11.37 -13.79
CA THR A 102 18.36 12.58 -12.97
C THR A 102 17.52 12.29 -11.73
N MET A 103 18.06 12.62 -10.56
CA MET A 103 17.32 12.69 -9.30
C MET A 103 17.12 14.15 -8.90
N SER A 104 15.91 14.52 -8.48
CA SER A 104 15.61 15.82 -7.87
C SER A 104 14.89 15.60 -6.55
N VAL A 105 15.25 16.35 -5.50
CA VAL A 105 14.57 16.31 -4.20
C VAL A 105 14.59 17.69 -3.55
N GLU A 106 13.48 18.09 -2.94
CA GLU A 106 13.49 19.22 -2.00
C GLU A 106 13.92 18.70 -0.62
N LEU A 107 14.96 19.30 -0.03
CA LEU A 107 15.40 19.00 1.34
C LEU A 107 15.45 20.26 2.22
N ARG A 108 15.19 20.07 3.51
CA ARG A 108 15.27 21.10 4.55
C ARG A 108 15.87 20.50 5.81
N SER A 109 16.81 21.20 6.43
CA SER A 109 17.28 20.89 7.77
C SER A 109 16.76 21.92 8.78
N ARG A 110 16.25 21.43 9.92
CA ARG A 110 15.96 22.22 11.12
C ARG A 110 17.18 22.33 12.06
N ASP A 111 18.17 21.46 11.84
CA ASP A 111 19.46 21.40 12.55
C ASP A 111 20.60 22.11 11.77
N ASP A 112 21.83 22.18 12.31
CA ASP A 112 23.01 22.68 11.58
C ASP A 112 24.03 21.61 11.12
N ASP A 113 23.81 20.36 11.50
CA ASP A 113 24.58 19.18 11.11
C ASP A 113 24.25 18.67 9.68
N SER A 114 24.76 17.50 9.29
CA SER A 114 24.82 17.04 7.89
C SER A 114 23.51 16.46 7.34
N ILE A 115 23.05 16.97 6.20
CA ILE A 115 21.92 16.46 5.40
C ILE A 115 22.35 16.25 3.94
N GLY A 116 21.79 15.28 3.23
CA GLY A 116 22.20 15.01 1.85
C GLY A 116 21.52 13.82 1.18
N ILE A 117 22.17 13.32 0.13
CA ILE A 117 21.67 12.27 -0.76
C ILE A 117 22.81 11.35 -1.21
N MET A 118 22.47 10.07 -1.38
CA MET A 118 23.33 9.02 -1.90
C MET A 118 22.81 8.57 -3.26
N PHE A 119 23.71 8.18 -4.16
CA PHE A 119 23.36 7.74 -5.52
C PHE A 119 24.39 6.77 -6.07
N ARG A 120 23.95 5.92 -6.99
CA ARG A 120 24.63 4.68 -7.39
C ARG A 120 25.13 3.90 -6.17
N TYR A 121 24.28 3.76 -5.15
CA TYR A 121 24.57 2.97 -3.96
C TYR A 121 24.48 1.49 -4.32
N GLN A 122 25.56 0.75 -4.09
CA GLN A 122 25.60 -0.69 -4.32
C GLN A 122 25.61 -1.46 -2.99
N ASP A 123 26.42 -0.99 -2.05
CA ASP A 123 26.55 -1.54 -0.71
C ASP A 123 27.22 -0.50 0.21
N LYS A 124 27.37 -0.82 1.50
CA LYS A 124 28.00 0.04 2.51
C LYS A 124 29.44 0.48 2.22
N ASP A 125 30.12 -0.15 1.26
CA ASP A 125 31.51 0.06 0.88
C ASP A 125 31.65 0.69 -0.53
N ASN A 126 30.56 0.83 -1.30
CA ASN A 126 30.52 1.30 -2.68
C ASN A 126 29.31 2.22 -2.94
N TYR A 127 29.50 3.55 -2.90
CA TYR A 127 28.48 4.56 -3.23
C TYR A 127 29.07 5.95 -3.56
N TYR A 128 28.28 6.84 -4.16
CA TYR A 128 28.50 8.30 -4.07
C TYR A 128 27.57 8.92 -3.02
N ARG A 129 28.04 9.99 -2.37
CA ARG A 129 27.26 10.78 -1.40
C ARG A 129 27.52 12.26 -1.59
N PHE A 130 26.46 13.03 -1.85
CA PHE A 130 26.46 14.48 -1.75
C PHE A 130 25.86 14.89 -0.40
N SER A 131 26.50 15.81 0.31
CA SER A 131 26.04 16.28 1.62
C SER A 131 26.38 17.74 1.86
N MET A 132 25.56 18.40 2.70
CA MET A 132 25.71 19.79 3.10
C MET A 132 25.66 19.89 4.62
N ASP A 133 26.48 20.77 5.18
CA ASP A 133 26.69 20.93 6.62
C ASP A 133 26.86 22.41 6.96
N GLN A 134 26.01 22.96 7.83
CA GLN A 134 26.05 24.37 8.20
C GLN A 134 27.13 24.62 9.27
N GLN A 135 27.22 23.75 10.28
CA GLN A 135 28.15 23.87 11.41
C GLN A 135 29.62 23.84 10.94
N ARG A 136 29.95 22.87 10.09
CA ARG A 136 31.29 22.60 9.54
C ARG A 136 31.54 23.30 8.21
N LYS A 137 30.52 24.00 7.68
CA LYS A 137 30.57 24.82 6.47
C LYS A 137 31.15 24.06 5.30
N TYR A 138 30.38 23.10 4.78
CA TYR A 138 30.66 22.50 3.49
C TYR A 138 29.43 22.13 2.69
N ARG A 139 29.64 22.08 1.37
CA ARG A 139 28.90 21.22 0.45
C ARG A 139 29.93 20.29 -0.16
N ARG A 140 29.70 18.98 -0.13
CA ARG A 140 30.74 17.99 -0.42
C ARG A 140 30.16 16.79 -1.16
N LEU A 141 30.73 16.49 -2.32
CA LEU A 141 30.57 15.22 -3.02
C LEU A 141 31.74 14.30 -2.66
N VAL A 142 31.42 13.14 -2.09
CA VAL A 142 32.37 12.05 -1.86
C VAL A 142 31.98 10.80 -2.63
N ARG A 143 32.96 9.93 -2.84
CA ARG A 143 32.80 8.56 -3.33
C ARG A 143 33.44 7.60 -2.33
N LYS A 144 32.76 6.50 -2.01
CA LYS A 144 33.31 5.33 -1.32
C LYS A 144 33.48 4.21 -2.33
N VAL A 145 34.66 3.62 -2.43
CA VAL A 145 34.93 2.43 -3.26
C VAL A 145 35.76 1.45 -2.43
N LYS A 146 35.31 0.19 -2.34
CA LYS A 146 35.96 -0.86 -1.54
C LYS A 146 36.26 -0.38 -0.11
N GLY A 147 35.31 0.33 0.49
CA GLY A 147 35.38 0.87 1.85
C GLY A 147 36.13 2.20 1.97
N LYS A 148 36.86 2.65 0.95
CA LYS A 148 37.69 3.87 1.01
C LYS A 148 36.93 5.10 0.49
N MET A 149 36.70 6.08 1.36
CA MET A 149 36.18 7.40 0.99
C MET A 149 37.20 8.25 0.21
N THR A 150 36.72 9.12 -0.67
CA THR A 150 37.50 10.13 -1.40
C THR A 150 36.61 11.34 -1.69
N VAL A 151 37.10 12.56 -1.45
CA VAL A 151 36.42 13.80 -1.86
C VAL A 151 36.61 13.99 -3.37
N LEU A 152 35.51 14.22 -4.11
CA LEU A 152 35.54 14.54 -5.54
C LEU A 152 35.35 16.04 -5.79
N ALA A 153 34.53 16.69 -4.98
CA ALA A 153 34.37 18.14 -4.99
C ALA A 153 33.92 18.63 -3.59
N GLU A 154 34.41 19.79 -3.17
CA GLU A 154 33.85 20.51 -2.01
C GLU A 154 33.93 22.04 -2.20
N ASP A 155 33.04 22.74 -1.50
CA ASP A 155 33.16 24.16 -1.21
C ASP A 155 32.74 24.44 0.23
N ALA A 156 32.88 25.70 0.67
CA ALA A 156 32.64 26.14 2.04
C ALA A 156 31.31 26.91 2.24
N ILE A 157 30.30 26.69 1.38
CA ILE A 157 29.01 27.39 1.48
C ILE A 157 28.06 26.64 2.42
N PRO A 158 27.72 27.16 3.61
CA PRO A 158 26.73 26.53 4.47
C PRO A 158 25.31 26.71 3.91
N TYR A 159 24.42 25.75 4.19
CA TYR A 159 22.97 25.95 4.04
C TYR A 159 22.44 26.87 5.15
N LYS A 160 21.17 27.30 5.05
CA LYS A 160 20.44 28.00 6.12
C LYS A 160 19.39 27.09 6.73
N LYS A 161 19.35 27.00 8.07
CA LYS A 161 18.29 26.26 8.79
C LYS A 161 16.89 26.72 8.36
N ASN A 162 15.95 25.77 8.31
CA ASN A 162 14.54 25.95 7.94
C ASN A 162 14.28 26.39 6.49
N GLN A 163 15.30 26.59 5.65
CA GLN A 163 15.14 26.83 4.22
C GLN A 163 15.03 25.49 3.47
N TRP A 164 14.05 25.39 2.56
CA TRP A 164 13.99 24.33 1.55
C TRP A 164 14.98 24.64 0.42
N TYR A 165 15.68 23.60 -0.04
CA TYR A 165 16.59 23.63 -1.18
C TYR A 165 16.21 22.52 -2.15
N THR A 166 16.12 22.84 -3.44
CA THR A 166 15.96 21.82 -4.48
C THR A 166 17.33 21.32 -4.89
N VAL A 167 17.69 20.10 -4.50
CA VAL A 167 18.94 19.45 -4.92
C VAL A 167 18.64 18.51 -6.07
N LYS A 168 19.30 18.74 -7.21
CA LYS A 168 19.16 17.94 -8.42
C LYS A 168 20.52 17.37 -8.80
N ILE A 169 20.62 16.05 -8.95
CA ILE A 169 21.81 15.35 -9.44
C ILE A 169 21.49 14.72 -10.80
N ASN A 170 22.29 15.06 -11.80
CA ASN A 170 22.28 14.42 -13.11
C ASN A 170 23.45 13.44 -13.19
N VAL A 171 23.17 12.17 -13.47
CA VAL A 171 24.15 11.09 -13.56
C VAL A 171 24.01 10.44 -14.94
N MET A 172 24.98 10.66 -15.82
CA MET A 172 24.94 10.21 -17.23
C MET A 172 26.28 9.60 -17.62
N GLY A 173 26.34 8.27 -17.72
CA GLY A 173 27.56 7.50 -17.93
C GLY A 173 28.61 7.85 -16.87
N PRO A 174 29.73 8.49 -17.25
CA PRO A 174 30.76 8.93 -16.32
C PRO A 174 30.50 10.32 -15.72
N ARG A 175 29.56 11.11 -16.27
CA ARG A 175 29.33 12.52 -15.89
C ARG A 175 28.38 12.60 -14.69
N ILE A 176 28.79 13.35 -13.67
CA ILE A 176 28.00 13.64 -12.47
C ILE A 176 27.92 15.15 -12.32
N GLU A 177 26.70 15.68 -12.28
CA GLU A 177 26.44 17.11 -12.10
C GLU A 177 25.47 17.32 -10.94
N ILE A 178 25.75 18.30 -10.08
CA ILE A 178 24.96 18.60 -8.90
C ILE A 178 24.54 20.07 -8.97
N TYR A 179 23.25 20.29 -8.79
CA TYR A 179 22.59 21.59 -8.81
C TYR A 179 21.91 21.83 -7.46
N ILE A 180 21.89 23.09 -7.03
CA ILE A 180 21.04 23.57 -5.92
C ILE A 180 20.27 24.77 -6.44
N ASP A 181 18.94 24.75 -6.30
CA ASP A 181 18.03 25.80 -6.77
C ASP A 181 18.34 26.18 -8.23
N ASP A 182 18.39 25.15 -9.08
CA ASP A 182 18.78 25.14 -10.51
C ASP A 182 20.16 25.70 -10.90
N ARG A 183 20.94 26.18 -9.93
CA ARG A 183 22.34 26.54 -10.15
C ARG A 183 23.24 25.31 -10.02
N MET A 184 23.97 24.98 -11.08
CA MET A 184 25.06 23.98 -11.01
C MET A 184 26.11 24.43 -9.98
N ILE A 185 26.44 23.53 -9.05
CA ILE A 185 27.46 23.74 -8.02
C ILE A 185 28.71 22.88 -8.28
N PHE A 186 28.53 21.66 -8.76
CA PHE A 186 29.62 20.75 -9.13
C PHE A 186 29.30 20.06 -10.46
N GLY A 187 30.31 19.87 -11.30
CA GLY A 187 30.27 19.03 -12.50
C GLY A 187 31.60 18.30 -12.61
N ILE A 188 31.57 16.96 -12.53
CA ILE A 188 32.75 16.10 -12.50
C ILE A 188 32.55 14.85 -13.37
N THR A 189 33.64 14.15 -13.63
CA THR A 189 33.65 12.88 -14.38
C THR A 189 34.24 11.79 -13.49
N ASP A 190 33.50 10.71 -13.24
CA ASP A 190 33.91 9.58 -12.41
C ASP A 190 33.26 8.27 -12.87
N GLU A 191 34.08 7.25 -13.17
CA GLU A 191 33.62 5.95 -13.71
C GLU A 191 33.61 4.81 -12.69
N SER A 192 33.92 5.09 -11.43
CA SER A 192 34.22 4.03 -10.45
C SER A 192 33.00 3.21 -10.03
N ILE A 193 31.81 3.83 -10.05
CA ILE A 193 30.55 3.15 -9.73
C ILE A 193 29.55 3.54 -10.82
N LYS A 194 28.97 2.52 -11.46
CA LYS A 194 28.21 2.68 -12.71
C LYS A 194 26.71 2.51 -12.56
N SER A 195 26.26 1.79 -11.53
CA SER A 195 24.84 1.61 -11.21
C SER A 195 24.62 1.55 -9.71
N GLY A 196 23.37 1.73 -9.29
CA GLY A 196 22.94 1.46 -7.92
C GLY A 196 21.76 2.33 -7.48
N GLN A 197 21.22 1.97 -6.32
CA GLN A 197 20.10 2.63 -5.66
C GLN A 197 20.40 4.11 -5.34
N ILE A 198 19.35 4.84 -4.98
CA ILE A 198 19.44 6.16 -4.38
C ILE A 198 19.23 6.08 -2.87
N GLY A 199 19.56 7.16 -2.16
CA GLY A 199 19.19 7.27 -0.75
C GLY A 199 19.14 8.70 -0.23
N LEU A 200 18.35 8.90 0.81
CA LEU A 200 18.28 10.14 1.59
C LEU A 200 19.20 9.97 2.79
N TYR A 201 20.11 10.91 3.04
CA TYR A 201 21.19 10.75 4.02
C TYR A 201 21.17 11.86 5.08
N THR A 202 21.44 11.46 6.33
CA THR A 202 21.58 12.36 7.48
C THR A 202 22.73 11.89 8.38
N TRP A 203 23.35 12.84 9.07
CA TRP A 203 24.34 12.57 10.13
C TRP A 203 24.25 13.67 11.16
N GLY A 204 23.91 13.31 12.40
CA GLY A 204 23.81 14.22 13.53
C GLY A 204 22.69 15.26 13.39
N ASN A 205 21.67 15.02 12.56
CA ASN A 205 20.72 16.05 12.14
C ASN A 205 19.32 15.74 12.66
N GLY A 206 18.98 16.25 13.84
CA GLY A 206 17.73 15.96 14.56
C GLY A 206 16.48 16.67 13.99
N GLY A 207 16.30 16.67 12.67
CA GLY A 207 15.19 17.35 12.00
C GLY A 207 15.43 17.58 10.52
N SER A 208 15.74 16.50 9.80
CA SER A 208 15.88 16.50 8.34
C SER A 208 14.56 16.14 7.67
N ASP A 209 14.13 16.97 6.72
CA ASP A 209 12.88 16.82 5.99
C ASP A 209 13.16 16.75 4.48
N PHE A 210 12.58 15.78 3.78
CA PHE A 210 12.73 15.56 2.34
C PHE A 210 11.33 15.43 1.70
N ARG A 211 11.14 16.00 0.51
CA ARG A 211 9.88 15.89 -0.24
C ARG A 211 10.09 16.06 -1.74
N LYS A 212 9.05 15.78 -2.53
CA LYS A 212 9.07 15.85 -4.01
C LYS A 212 10.30 15.15 -4.61
N LEU A 213 10.61 13.95 -4.11
CA LEU A 213 11.62 13.11 -4.74
C LEU A 213 11.11 12.69 -6.12
N LEU A 214 11.86 13.04 -7.16
CA LEU A 214 11.60 12.68 -8.55
C LEU A 214 12.84 12.00 -9.12
N ILE A 215 12.65 10.81 -9.69
CA ILE A 215 13.67 10.10 -10.46
C ILE A 215 13.22 10.05 -11.91
N THR A 216 14.06 10.56 -12.81
CA THR A 216 13.92 10.42 -14.26
C THR A 216 15.03 9.49 -14.73
N LEU A 217 14.68 8.25 -15.07
CA LEU A 217 15.64 7.29 -15.63
C LEU A 217 15.92 7.64 -17.08
N HIS A 218 17.20 7.78 -17.44
CA HIS A 218 17.66 8.08 -18.79
C HIS A 218 18.14 6.83 -19.54
N SER A 219 18.01 5.65 -18.93
CA SER A 219 18.56 4.36 -19.42
C SER A 219 17.68 3.15 -19.09
N GLY A 220 16.36 3.28 -19.31
CA GLY A 220 15.39 2.17 -19.13
C GLY A 220 15.12 1.33 -20.38
N TRP A 221 15.68 1.70 -21.53
CA TRP A 221 15.36 1.12 -22.84
C TRP A 221 16.40 0.08 -23.29
N VAL A 222 15.97 -1.17 -23.45
CA VAL A 222 16.78 -2.23 -24.08
C VAL A 222 16.36 -2.38 -25.54
N ILE A 223 17.25 -2.00 -26.47
CA ILE A 223 17.07 -2.19 -27.92
C ILE A 223 17.24 -3.68 -28.26
N ILE A 224 16.28 -4.24 -28.99
CA ILE A 224 16.34 -5.56 -29.61
C ILE A 224 16.10 -5.42 -31.11
N ASP A 225 17.01 -5.99 -31.90
CA ASP A 225 16.87 -6.12 -33.35
C ASP A 225 16.67 -7.60 -33.70
N GLU A 226 15.44 -7.97 -34.07
CA GLU A 226 15.14 -9.27 -34.70
C GLU A 226 15.26 -9.19 -36.24
N GLY A 227 15.03 -8.00 -36.81
CA GLY A 227 15.21 -7.70 -38.23
C GLY A 227 16.68 -7.70 -38.64
N THR A 228 16.95 -8.18 -39.85
CA THR A 228 18.31 -8.31 -40.39
C THR A 228 18.58 -7.41 -41.60
N PHE A 229 17.54 -6.88 -42.23
CA PHE A 229 17.66 -5.87 -43.28
C PHE A 229 17.73 -4.49 -42.63
N GLU A 230 18.66 -3.65 -43.11
CA GLU A 230 18.93 -2.29 -42.59
C GLU A 230 19.17 -2.18 -41.08
N ALA A 231 19.66 -3.28 -40.47
CA ALA A 231 20.16 -3.32 -39.10
C ALA A 231 21.58 -2.69 -39.00
N PRO A 232 21.98 -2.16 -37.82
CA PRO A 232 21.23 -2.10 -36.57
C PRO A 232 20.27 -0.90 -36.52
N SER A 233 19.24 -1.01 -35.70
CA SER A 233 18.28 0.06 -35.49
C SER A 233 18.91 1.33 -34.91
N GLN A 234 18.36 2.48 -35.28
CA GLN A 234 18.81 3.79 -34.81
C GLN A 234 17.76 4.41 -33.89
N TRP A 235 17.73 3.96 -32.64
CA TRP A 235 16.90 4.54 -31.59
C TRP A 235 17.60 5.71 -30.89
N SER A 236 16.89 6.80 -30.67
CA SER A 236 17.35 7.96 -29.91
C SER A 236 16.23 8.56 -29.06
N VAL A 237 16.60 9.42 -28.10
CA VAL A 237 15.63 10.17 -27.28
C VAL A 237 15.99 11.65 -27.31
N LYS A 238 15.00 12.49 -27.62
CA LYS A 238 15.16 13.95 -27.70
C LYS A 238 13.88 14.65 -27.25
N ASP A 239 14.00 15.59 -26.32
CA ASP A 239 12.91 16.44 -25.85
C ASP A 239 11.66 15.65 -25.40
N GLY A 240 11.86 14.47 -24.77
CA GLY A 240 10.80 13.56 -24.33
C GLY A 240 10.25 12.61 -25.41
N VAL A 241 10.61 12.82 -26.68
CA VAL A 241 10.24 11.96 -27.81
C VAL A 241 11.31 10.89 -28.03
N ILE A 242 10.88 9.64 -28.18
CA ILE A 242 11.70 8.51 -28.61
C ILE A 242 11.56 8.41 -30.13
N ASP A 243 12.68 8.45 -30.85
CA ASP A 243 12.74 8.46 -32.31
C ASP A 243 13.50 7.21 -32.78
N GLN A 244 12.93 6.52 -33.77
CA GLN A 244 13.55 5.41 -34.48
C GLN A 244 13.75 5.89 -35.93
N ALA A 245 15.00 5.90 -36.39
CA ALA A 245 15.42 6.48 -37.67
C ALA A 245 16.01 5.46 -38.66
N SER A 246 15.48 4.25 -38.71
CA SER A 246 16.03 3.12 -39.49
C SER A 246 14.95 2.20 -40.08
N ASN A 247 15.04 1.89 -41.38
CA ASN A 247 14.13 0.99 -42.09
C ASN A 247 14.39 -0.51 -41.77
N ILE A 248 14.62 -0.85 -40.49
CA ILE A 248 15.00 -2.20 -40.08
C ILE A 248 13.82 -3.18 -40.18
N SER A 249 14.04 -4.29 -40.87
CA SER A 249 12.98 -5.27 -41.18
C SER A 249 13.53 -6.70 -41.36
N GLY A 250 12.62 -7.65 -41.55
CA GLY A 250 12.92 -9.09 -41.59
C GLY A 250 11.68 -9.95 -41.83
N GLY A 251 11.87 -11.26 -42.00
CA GLY A 251 10.77 -12.20 -42.25
C GLY A 251 10.14 -12.01 -43.64
N ASN A 252 8.81 -12.15 -43.74
CA ASN A 252 8.09 -12.08 -45.01
C ASN A 252 7.28 -10.78 -45.13
N ASP A 253 7.49 -10.05 -46.22
CA ASP A 253 6.78 -8.83 -46.57
C ASP A 253 5.26 -9.04 -46.66
N ASN A 254 4.81 -10.15 -47.26
CA ASN A 254 3.41 -10.44 -47.55
C ASN A 254 2.45 -10.07 -46.41
N ARG A 255 1.41 -9.26 -46.69
CA ARG A 255 0.36 -8.86 -45.73
C ARG A 255 -0.14 -10.00 -44.84
N LYS A 256 -0.25 -11.23 -45.36
CA LYS A 256 -0.74 -12.39 -44.60
C LYS A 256 0.27 -12.97 -43.60
N SER A 257 1.53 -12.54 -43.63
CA SER A 257 2.51 -12.89 -42.62
C SER A 257 2.16 -12.23 -41.30
N LEU A 258 2.22 -13.01 -40.21
CA LEU A 258 2.30 -12.51 -38.84
C LEU A 258 3.75 -12.47 -38.34
N ASP A 259 4.67 -13.13 -39.06
CA ASP A 259 6.10 -13.10 -38.77
C ASP A 259 6.72 -11.85 -39.41
N LYS A 260 6.98 -10.87 -38.55
CA LYS A 260 7.50 -9.53 -38.85
C LYS A 260 8.62 -9.17 -37.86
N PRO A 261 9.76 -9.88 -37.87
CA PRO A 261 10.90 -9.56 -37.01
C PRO A 261 11.51 -8.22 -37.42
N GLY A 262 11.41 -7.24 -36.53
CA GLY A 262 11.79 -5.84 -36.76
C GLY A 262 12.72 -5.36 -35.65
N THR A 263 12.47 -4.17 -35.11
CA THR A 263 13.15 -3.69 -33.90
C THR A 263 12.13 -3.31 -32.83
N TYR A 264 12.53 -3.43 -31.57
CA TYR A 264 11.76 -2.91 -30.46
C TYR A 264 12.65 -2.48 -29.30
N VAL A 265 12.16 -1.52 -28.51
CA VAL A 265 12.78 -1.11 -27.25
C VAL A 265 11.91 -1.55 -26.07
N ILE A 266 12.49 -2.32 -25.16
CA ILE A 266 11.83 -2.86 -23.96
C ILE A 266 11.97 -1.88 -22.80
N ASN A 267 10.92 -1.67 -22.01
CA ASN A 267 10.94 -0.92 -20.73
C ASN A 267 9.91 -1.50 -19.73
N GLY A 268 9.97 -1.07 -18.47
CA GLY A 268 9.02 -1.44 -17.43
C GLY A 268 9.33 -2.73 -16.67
N ASP A 269 8.39 -3.17 -15.82
CA ASP A 269 8.55 -4.33 -14.94
C ASP A 269 7.98 -5.62 -15.56
N SER A 270 8.61 -6.75 -15.31
CA SER A 270 8.12 -8.09 -15.65
C SER A 270 6.95 -8.56 -14.76
N GLY A 271 6.77 -7.95 -13.58
CA GLY A 271 5.71 -8.26 -12.62
C GLY A 271 4.36 -7.59 -12.91
N TRP A 272 4.27 -6.65 -13.87
CA TRP A 272 3.01 -6.00 -14.22
C TRP A 272 2.00 -6.98 -14.80
N THR A 273 0.82 -7.07 -14.18
CA THR A 273 -0.24 -8.04 -14.51
C THR A 273 -1.46 -7.35 -15.11
N ASP A 274 -2.14 -6.57 -14.27
CA ASP A 274 -3.34 -5.82 -14.61
C ASP A 274 -3.02 -4.32 -14.64
N TYR A 275 -3.21 -3.70 -15.81
CA TYR A 275 -2.81 -2.31 -16.04
C TYR A 275 -3.49 -1.69 -17.27
N GLU A 276 -3.56 -0.37 -17.25
CA GLU A 276 -3.71 0.46 -18.45
C GLU A 276 -2.33 0.91 -18.92
N LEU A 277 -2.07 0.75 -20.20
CA LEU A 277 -0.89 1.24 -20.92
C LEU A 277 -1.35 2.29 -21.91
N ASP A 278 -0.81 3.50 -21.80
CA ASP A 278 -1.10 4.64 -22.66
C ASP A 278 0.20 5.09 -23.34
N VAL A 279 0.16 5.36 -24.65
CA VAL A 279 1.31 5.87 -25.41
C VAL A 279 0.85 6.63 -26.65
N SER A 280 1.45 7.79 -26.88
CA SER A 280 1.31 8.51 -28.15
C SER A 280 2.34 8.01 -29.15
N LEU A 281 1.91 7.67 -30.37
CA LEU A 281 2.80 7.29 -31.48
C LEU A 281 2.45 8.01 -32.78
N ALA A 282 3.46 8.27 -33.61
CA ALA A 282 3.34 8.83 -34.94
C ALA A 282 4.46 8.30 -35.85
N SER A 283 4.21 8.15 -37.14
CA SER A 283 5.22 7.74 -38.13
C SER A 283 5.19 8.64 -39.36
N LYS A 284 6.36 8.86 -39.95
CA LYS A 284 6.53 9.50 -41.27
C LYS A 284 6.46 8.49 -42.42
N ASP A 285 6.65 7.22 -42.13
CA ASP A 285 6.62 6.10 -43.06
C ASP A 285 5.22 5.47 -43.17
N ASP A 286 4.98 4.55 -44.10
CA ASP A 286 3.74 3.78 -44.18
C ASP A 286 3.84 2.29 -43.78
N ASP A 287 5.00 1.88 -43.30
CA ASP A 287 5.28 0.54 -42.78
C ASP A 287 4.78 0.31 -41.33
N ALA A 288 5.16 -0.79 -40.65
CA ALA A 288 4.53 -1.18 -39.39
C ALA A 288 5.09 -0.48 -38.13
N ILE A 289 4.19 0.07 -37.30
CA ILE A 289 4.47 0.69 -35.98
C ILE A 289 3.50 0.14 -34.92
N GLY A 290 3.97 -0.08 -33.68
CA GLY A 290 3.15 -0.71 -32.66
C GLY A 290 3.73 -0.75 -31.24
N VAL A 291 3.06 -1.51 -30.39
CA VAL A 291 3.32 -1.62 -28.95
C VAL A 291 3.18 -3.08 -28.51
N MET A 292 4.18 -3.63 -27.84
CA MET A 292 4.10 -4.93 -27.16
C MET A 292 3.73 -4.76 -25.69
N PHE A 293 3.00 -5.72 -25.14
CA PHE A 293 2.55 -5.71 -23.75
C PHE A 293 2.46 -7.15 -23.19
N ARG A 294 2.56 -7.28 -21.86
CA ARG A 294 2.84 -8.54 -21.15
C ARG A 294 4.03 -9.30 -21.80
N TYR A 295 5.07 -8.55 -22.18
CA TYR A 295 6.29 -9.10 -22.78
C TYR A 295 7.11 -9.83 -21.72
N GLN A 296 7.39 -11.11 -21.94
CA GLN A 296 8.20 -11.95 -21.04
C GLN A 296 9.58 -12.17 -21.64
N ASP A 297 9.62 -12.57 -22.92
CA ASP A 297 10.82 -12.82 -23.71
C ASP A 297 10.46 -12.77 -25.22
N PRO A 298 11.44 -12.85 -26.15
CA PRO A 298 11.19 -12.75 -27.59
C PRO A 298 10.21 -13.79 -28.18
N ASN A 299 9.86 -14.84 -27.44
CA ASN A 299 8.92 -15.89 -27.84
C ASN A 299 7.53 -15.75 -27.20
N ASN A 300 7.35 -14.82 -26.26
CA ASN A 300 6.19 -14.72 -25.37
C ASN A 300 5.79 -13.25 -25.12
N TYR A 301 4.84 -12.73 -25.91
CA TYR A 301 4.26 -11.37 -25.77
C TYR A 301 2.89 -11.23 -26.47
N TYR A 302 2.14 -10.18 -26.15
CA TYR A 302 1.12 -9.63 -27.08
C TYR A 302 1.69 -8.42 -27.82
N LEU A 303 1.26 -8.20 -29.06
CA LEU A 303 1.64 -7.08 -29.92
C LEU A 303 0.37 -6.47 -30.52
N PHE A 304 0.14 -5.17 -30.27
CA PHE A 304 -0.75 -4.36 -31.08
C PHE A 304 0.07 -3.60 -32.12
N VAL A 305 -0.31 -3.67 -33.40
CA VAL A 305 0.45 -3.08 -34.51
C VAL A 305 -0.47 -2.51 -35.58
N MET A 306 -0.05 -1.39 -36.16
CA MET A 306 -0.70 -0.72 -37.29
C MET A 306 0.26 -0.63 -38.47
N ASP A 307 -0.23 -0.88 -39.68
CA ASP A 307 0.54 -0.93 -40.92
C ASP A 307 -0.31 -0.32 -42.03
N ARG A 308 0.18 0.77 -42.63
CA ARG A 308 -0.56 1.56 -43.61
C ARG A 308 -0.41 0.98 -45.01
N GLU A 309 0.79 0.57 -45.43
CA GLU A 309 1.04 -0.02 -46.74
C GLU A 309 0.21 -1.31 -46.94
N ARG A 310 0.25 -2.20 -45.95
CA ARG A 310 -0.44 -3.51 -45.97
C ARG A 310 -1.84 -3.44 -45.37
N LYS A 311 -2.27 -2.26 -44.90
CA LYS A 311 -3.68 -1.93 -44.55
C LYS A 311 -4.24 -2.86 -43.48
N TYR A 312 -3.67 -2.77 -42.29
CA TYR A 312 -4.25 -3.40 -41.12
C TYR A 312 -3.96 -2.66 -39.81
N ARG A 313 -4.86 -2.86 -38.86
CA ARG A 313 -4.55 -2.87 -37.43
C ARG A 313 -4.68 -4.31 -36.96
N ARG A 314 -3.77 -4.78 -36.11
CA ARG A 314 -3.77 -6.17 -35.60
C ARG A 314 -3.48 -6.22 -34.11
N LEU A 315 -4.13 -7.17 -33.45
CA LEU A 315 -3.70 -7.72 -32.18
C LEU A 315 -3.19 -9.15 -32.41
N VAL A 316 -1.91 -9.38 -32.10
CA VAL A 316 -1.21 -10.66 -32.26
C VAL A 316 -0.73 -11.13 -30.90
N LYS A 317 -0.82 -12.44 -30.65
CA LYS A 317 -0.18 -13.13 -29.54
C LYS A 317 1.00 -13.95 -30.07
N LYS A 318 2.17 -13.84 -29.44
CA LYS A 318 3.29 -14.77 -29.63
C LYS A 318 3.42 -15.63 -28.37
N THR A 319 3.39 -16.95 -28.52
CA THR A 319 3.59 -17.90 -27.42
C THR A 319 4.45 -19.06 -27.88
N ASN A 320 5.49 -19.40 -27.12
CA ASN A 320 6.49 -20.42 -27.51
C ASN A 320 7.10 -20.18 -28.91
N GLY A 321 7.13 -18.91 -29.36
CA GLY A 321 7.66 -18.50 -30.66
C GLY A 321 6.64 -18.46 -31.79
N GLU A 322 5.45 -19.04 -31.61
CA GLU A 322 4.39 -19.06 -32.63
C GLU A 322 3.50 -17.82 -32.54
N ASN A 323 3.32 -17.13 -33.67
CA ASN A 323 2.44 -15.96 -33.80
C ASN A 323 1.00 -16.36 -34.16
N ILE A 324 0.03 -15.87 -33.40
CA ILE A 324 -1.41 -16.15 -33.51
C ILE A 324 -2.16 -14.81 -33.60
N LEU A 325 -2.97 -14.63 -34.64
CA LEU A 325 -3.83 -13.45 -34.80
C LEU A 325 -5.04 -13.55 -33.86
N LEU A 326 -5.28 -12.54 -33.03
CA LEU A 326 -6.46 -12.43 -32.15
C LEU A 326 -7.54 -11.51 -32.75
N ALA A 327 -7.13 -10.39 -33.36
CA ALA A 327 -8.04 -9.46 -34.04
C ALA A 327 -7.34 -8.75 -35.21
N GLU A 328 -8.09 -8.42 -36.26
CA GLU A 328 -7.66 -7.61 -37.41
C GLU A 328 -8.80 -6.72 -37.91
N ASP A 329 -8.48 -5.50 -38.34
CA ASP A 329 -9.29 -4.72 -39.28
C ASP A 329 -8.44 -4.18 -40.44
N SER A 330 -9.03 -3.35 -41.32
CA SER A 330 -8.35 -2.74 -42.49
C SER A 330 -8.21 -1.22 -42.40
N VAL A 331 -8.31 -0.64 -41.20
CA VAL A 331 -8.05 0.78 -40.98
C VAL A 331 -6.55 1.03 -41.12
N GLN A 332 -6.20 2.18 -41.70
CA GLN A 332 -4.84 2.66 -41.88
C GLN A 332 -4.62 3.86 -40.95
N TYR A 333 -3.39 4.02 -40.44
CA TYR A 333 -3.00 5.29 -39.83
C TYR A 333 -2.63 6.30 -40.93
N GLU A 334 -2.69 7.59 -40.62
CA GLU A 334 -2.22 8.67 -41.51
C GLU A 334 -0.82 9.12 -41.12
N GLN A 335 0.07 9.25 -42.11
CA GLN A 335 1.45 9.70 -41.88
C GLN A 335 1.50 11.09 -41.25
N ASN A 336 2.46 11.30 -40.36
CA ASN A 336 2.65 12.53 -39.56
C ASN A 336 1.50 12.86 -38.60
N THR A 337 0.56 11.94 -38.37
CA THR A 337 -0.51 12.09 -37.38
C THR A 337 -0.14 11.38 -36.09
N TRP A 338 -0.35 12.03 -34.95
CA TRP A 338 -0.23 11.41 -33.63
C TRP A 338 -1.52 10.68 -33.27
N TYR A 339 -1.36 9.45 -32.80
CA TYR A 339 -2.43 8.60 -32.26
C TYR A 339 -2.11 8.23 -30.83
N GLN A 340 -3.09 8.35 -29.94
CA GLN A 340 -3.00 7.83 -28.58
C GLN A 340 -3.47 6.37 -28.59
N VAL A 341 -2.57 5.42 -28.34
CA VAL A 341 -2.91 4.00 -28.19
C VAL A 341 -3.03 3.67 -26.71
N LYS A 342 -4.22 3.22 -26.29
CA LYS A 342 -4.52 2.85 -24.90
C LYS A 342 -4.91 1.37 -24.82
N ILE A 343 -4.21 0.61 -24.00
CA ILE A 343 -4.36 -0.85 -23.83
C ILE A 343 -4.73 -1.14 -22.38
N LYS A 344 -5.94 -1.61 -22.12
CA LYS A 344 -6.34 -2.19 -20.84
C LYS A 344 -6.15 -3.70 -20.90
N ALA A 345 -5.23 -4.24 -20.13
CA ALA A 345 -5.04 -5.67 -19.93
C ALA A 345 -5.40 -6.00 -18.48
N VAL A 346 -6.55 -6.65 -18.24
CA VAL A 346 -7.07 -6.95 -16.89
C VAL A 346 -7.54 -8.40 -16.85
N GLY A 347 -6.91 -9.23 -16.03
CA GLY A 347 -7.12 -10.67 -16.00
C GLY A 347 -6.93 -11.29 -17.40
N ARG A 348 -8.01 -11.86 -17.95
CA ARG A 348 -8.08 -12.39 -19.33
C ARG A 348 -8.52 -11.37 -20.38
N LYS A 349 -9.07 -10.22 -19.97
CA LYS A 349 -9.66 -9.25 -20.90
C LYS A 349 -8.60 -8.28 -21.41
N ILE A 350 -8.55 -8.12 -22.73
CA ILE A 350 -7.65 -7.20 -23.42
C ILE A 350 -8.51 -6.27 -24.27
N MET A 351 -8.45 -4.97 -23.99
CA MET A 351 -9.13 -3.92 -24.74
C MET A 351 -8.10 -2.94 -25.30
N ILE A 352 -8.19 -2.68 -26.60
CA ILE A 352 -7.37 -1.71 -27.33
C ILE A 352 -8.26 -0.54 -27.74
N MET A 353 -7.84 0.68 -27.45
CA MET A 353 -8.47 1.93 -27.86
C MET A 353 -7.45 2.78 -28.64
N ILE A 354 -7.95 3.58 -29.58
CA ILE A 354 -7.18 4.64 -30.25
C ILE A 354 -7.98 5.94 -30.12
N ASP A 355 -7.33 6.98 -29.61
CA ASP A 355 -7.94 8.30 -29.36
C ASP A 355 -9.26 8.17 -28.56
N ASP A 356 -9.20 7.40 -27.47
CA ASP A 356 -10.30 6.93 -26.61
C ASP A 356 -11.44 6.13 -27.29
N ALA A 357 -11.38 5.89 -28.61
CA ALA A 357 -12.34 5.05 -29.31
C ALA A 357 -11.93 3.55 -29.25
N PRO A 358 -12.81 2.62 -28.84
CA PRO A 358 -12.49 1.20 -28.80
C PRO A 358 -12.27 0.62 -30.21
N VAL A 359 -11.18 -0.14 -30.35
CA VAL A 359 -10.74 -0.79 -31.60
C VAL A 359 -10.93 -2.30 -31.52
N PHE A 360 -10.37 -2.94 -30.49
CA PHE A 360 -10.48 -4.38 -30.29
C PHE A 360 -10.81 -4.68 -28.82
N GLU A 361 -11.62 -5.71 -28.60
CA GLU A 361 -11.85 -6.33 -27.29
C GLU A 361 -11.77 -7.85 -27.49
N VAL A 362 -10.88 -8.51 -26.75
CA VAL A 362 -10.69 -9.97 -26.81
C VAL A 362 -10.47 -10.55 -25.41
N GLU A 363 -10.65 -11.87 -25.28
CA GLU A 363 -10.26 -12.62 -24.09
C GLU A 363 -9.14 -13.61 -24.40
N ASP A 364 -8.02 -13.50 -23.67
CA ASP A 364 -6.88 -14.41 -23.74
C ASP A 364 -6.16 -14.47 -22.38
N ASP A 365 -5.81 -15.66 -21.90
CA ASP A 365 -5.19 -15.88 -20.58
C ASP A 365 -3.80 -16.55 -20.64
N ALA A 366 -3.20 -16.63 -21.84
CA ALA A 366 -1.93 -17.31 -22.06
C ALA A 366 -0.74 -16.58 -21.41
N LEU A 367 -0.72 -15.24 -21.47
CA LEU A 367 0.31 -14.41 -20.83
C LEU A 367 -0.37 -13.48 -19.83
N LYS A 368 0.06 -13.56 -18.56
CA LYS A 368 -0.58 -12.87 -17.43
C LYS A 368 0.20 -11.69 -16.90
N SER A 369 1.50 -11.63 -17.17
CA SER A 369 2.36 -10.52 -16.77
C SER A 369 3.48 -10.29 -17.76
N GLY A 370 4.07 -9.10 -17.72
CA GLY A 370 5.30 -8.79 -18.45
C GLY A 370 5.50 -7.29 -18.70
N LYS A 371 6.65 -6.98 -19.30
CA LYS A 371 7.09 -5.64 -19.68
C LYS A 371 6.27 -5.07 -20.85
N VAL A 372 6.57 -3.82 -21.22
CA VAL A 372 6.03 -3.17 -22.42
C VAL A 372 7.16 -2.81 -23.37
N CYS A 373 6.88 -2.81 -24.68
CA CYS A 373 7.88 -2.46 -25.70
C CYS A 373 7.27 -1.53 -26.76
N LEU A 374 8.07 -0.63 -27.31
CA LEU A 374 7.73 0.12 -28.53
C LEU A 374 8.31 -0.63 -29.72
N TYR A 375 7.54 -0.83 -30.78
CA TYR A 375 7.88 -1.72 -31.90
C TYR A 375 7.79 -1.02 -33.26
N CYS A 376 8.76 -1.31 -34.13
CA CYS A 376 8.80 -0.88 -35.51
C CYS A 376 9.24 -2.04 -36.42
N TRP A 377 8.68 -2.12 -37.63
CA TRP A 377 9.16 -3.00 -38.70
C TRP A 377 9.06 -2.25 -40.01
N GLY A 378 10.19 -2.08 -40.71
CA GLY A 378 10.28 -1.32 -41.97
C GLY A 378 10.02 0.18 -41.86
N ASN A 379 9.80 0.72 -40.66
CA ASN A 379 9.19 2.03 -40.47
C ASN A 379 10.23 3.10 -40.07
N GLU A 380 10.78 3.82 -41.07
CA GLU A 380 11.80 4.85 -40.89
C GLU A 380 11.19 6.19 -40.40
N GLY A 381 11.61 6.67 -39.23
CA GLY A 381 11.05 7.89 -38.65
C GLY A 381 9.76 7.65 -37.86
N SER A 382 9.67 6.49 -37.21
CA SER A 382 8.72 6.25 -36.10
C SER A 382 9.08 7.11 -34.90
N THR A 383 8.07 7.68 -34.25
CA THR A 383 8.22 8.49 -33.03
C THR A 383 7.18 8.12 -31.98
N PHE A 384 7.59 8.11 -30.72
CA PHE A 384 6.77 7.76 -29.57
C PHE A 384 6.98 8.76 -28.44
N LYS A 385 5.94 9.06 -27.66
CA LYS A 385 6.01 9.90 -26.46
C LYS A 385 4.90 9.52 -25.47
N ASP A 386 4.93 10.13 -24.29
CA ASP A 386 3.88 10.03 -23.27
C ASP A 386 3.55 8.59 -22.86
N LEU A 387 4.57 7.70 -22.85
CA LEU A 387 4.40 6.32 -22.39
C LEU A 387 4.12 6.30 -20.89
N VAL A 388 2.90 5.92 -20.52
CA VAL A 388 2.45 5.75 -19.14
C VAL A 388 1.93 4.33 -18.98
N VAL A 389 2.40 3.62 -17.93
CA VAL A 389 1.73 2.41 -17.45
C VAL A 389 1.15 2.69 -16.07
N THR A 390 -0.15 2.47 -15.94
CA THR A 390 -0.96 2.69 -14.74
C THR A 390 -1.44 1.32 -14.26
N PRO A 391 -0.90 0.80 -13.14
CA PRO A 391 -1.42 -0.42 -12.52
C PRO A 391 -2.91 -0.25 -12.24
N LEU A 392 -3.70 -1.27 -12.61
CA LEU A 392 -5.10 -1.34 -12.27
C LEU A 392 -5.22 -2.33 -11.10
N ASP A 393 -5.27 -1.79 -9.89
CA ASP A 393 -5.73 -2.57 -8.74
C ASP A 393 -7.12 -3.15 -9.05
N ALA A 394 -7.43 -4.32 -8.48
CA ALA A 394 -8.66 -5.07 -8.73
C ALA A 394 -9.92 -4.39 -8.12
N TYR A 395 -10.25 -3.19 -8.62
CA TYR A 395 -11.17 -2.24 -7.99
C TYR A 395 -12.53 -2.09 -8.70
N GLU A 396 -12.72 -2.69 -9.90
CA GLU A 396 -13.96 -2.51 -10.68
C GLU A 396 -15.05 -3.60 -10.45
N ASP A 397 -14.74 -4.72 -9.78
CA ASP A 397 -15.70 -5.83 -9.55
C ASP A 397 -16.72 -5.58 -8.41
N VAL A 398 -16.63 -4.43 -7.74
CA VAL A 398 -17.58 -4.00 -6.68
C VAL A 398 -18.70 -3.14 -7.27
N ALA A 399 -18.39 -2.21 -8.18
CA ALA A 399 -19.33 -1.23 -8.70
C ALA A 399 -20.51 -1.84 -9.48
N ILE A 400 -20.27 -2.96 -10.19
CA ILE A 400 -21.31 -3.66 -10.98
C ILE A 400 -22.29 -4.43 -10.08
N LYS A 401 -21.88 -4.81 -8.86
CA LYS A 401 -22.75 -5.52 -7.91
C LYS A 401 -23.68 -4.60 -7.12
N GLU A 402 -23.34 -3.32 -6.98
CA GLU A 402 -24.21 -2.35 -6.30
C GLU A 402 -25.36 -1.88 -7.20
N THR A 403 -25.12 -1.65 -8.49
CA THR A 403 -26.20 -1.26 -9.43
C THR A 403 -27.26 -2.35 -9.60
N GLU A 404 -26.86 -3.63 -9.70
CA GLU A 404 -27.82 -4.75 -9.67
C GLU A 404 -28.58 -4.89 -8.34
N LYS A 405 -27.98 -4.45 -7.21
CA LYS A 405 -28.63 -4.48 -5.89
C LYS A 405 -29.68 -3.38 -5.78
N VAL A 406 -29.39 -2.18 -6.27
CA VAL A 406 -30.32 -1.04 -6.23
C VAL A 406 -31.57 -1.34 -7.06
N GLU A 407 -31.46 -1.81 -8.31
CA GLU A 407 -32.63 -2.17 -9.14
C GLU A 407 -33.49 -3.31 -8.55
N LYS A 408 -32.89 -4.23 -7.80
CA LYS A 408 -33.61 -5.30 -7.09
C LYS A 408 -34.28 -4.82 -5.80
N THR A 409 -33.78 -3.75 -5.19
CA THR A 409 -34.33 -3.19 -3.95
C THR A 409 -35.52 -2.28 -4.24
N GLU A 410 -35.46 -1.42 -5.26
CA GLU A 410 -36.59 -0.56 -5.66
C GLU A 410 -37.82 -1.37 -6.11
N LYS A 411 -37.63 -2.56 -6.70
CA LYS A 411 -38.73 -3.48 -7.04
C LYS A 411 -39.32 -4.25 -5.86
N ALA A 412 -38.68 -4.24 -4.69
CA ALA A 412 -39.14 -4.96 -3.51
C ALA A 412 -40.04 -4.11 -2.59
N GLU A 413 -39.87 -2.78 -2.58
CA GLU A 413 -40.64 -1.88 -1.70
C GLU A 413 -42.05 -1.52 -2.22
N GLU A 414 -42.39 -1.84 -3.49
CA GLU A 414 -43.72 -1.55 -4.06
C GLU A 414 -44.82 -2.55 -3.64
N ILE A 415 -44.51 -3.61 -2.87
CA ILE A 415 -45.48 -4.65 -2.49
C ILE A 415 -45.55 -4.86 -0.96
N SER A 416 -46.29 -3.99 -0.28
CA SER A 416 -46.95 -4.35 0.99
C SER A 416 -48.29 -3.62 1.18
N PRO A 417 -49.32 -4.30 1.75
CA PRO A 417 -50.70 -3.93 1.49
C PRO A 417 -51.27 -2.87 2.45
N LYS A 418 -51.87 -1.82 1.89
CA LYS A 418 -52.76 -0.92 2.64
C LYS A 418 -54.02 -1.66 3.08
N LYS A 419 -54.38 -1.54 4.36
CA LYS A 419 -55.70 -1.92 4.87
C LYS A 419 -56.73 -0.87 4.42
N GLU A 420 -57.70 -1.27 3.61
CA GLU A 420 -58.92 -0.51 3.38
C GLU A 420 -60.18 -1.30 3.78
N SER A 421 -61.27 -0.56 3.99
CA SER A 421 -62.54 -1.02 4.55
C SER A 421 -63.43 -1.67 3.47
N PRO A 422 -64.46 -2.47 3.83
CA PRO A 422 -65.20 -3.26 2.84
C PRO A 422 -66.10 -2.41 1.91
N PRO A 423 -66.26 -2.79 0.63
CA PRO A 423 -67.11 -2.08 -0.33
C PRO A 423 -68.57 -2.56 -0.30
N SER A 424 -69.48 -1.70 -0.77
CA SER A 424 -70.84 -2.09 -1.20
C SER A 424 -70.85 -2.53 -2.68
N PRO A 425 -71.83 -3.34 -3.13
CA PRO A 425 -71.80 -3.99 -4.43
C PRO A 425 -72.41 -3.14 -5.57
N ASP A 426 -72.00 -3.47 -6.80
CA ASP A 426 -72.63 -3.30 -8.14
C ASP A 426 -71.50 -3.10 -9.18
N GLU A 427 -71.48 -3.62 -10.41
CA GLU A 427 -72.32 -4.61 -11.10
C GLU A 427 -71.52 -5.17 -12.33
N LYS A 428 -71.88 -6.38 -12.81
CA LYS A 428 -71.75 -6.87 -14.21
C LYS A 428 -70.35 -7.08 -14.88
N LYS A 429 -70.02 -8.38 -15.02
CA LYS A 429 -69.45 -9.03 -16.23
C LYS A 429 -70.37 -8.81 -17.47
N PRO A 430 -69.97 -9.04 -18.75
CA PRO A 430 -69.17 -10.19 -19.25
C PRO A 430 -68.04 -9.75 -20.25
N ASP A 431 -67.43 -10.54 -21.15
CA ASP A 431 -67.61 -11.93 -21.63
C ASP A 431 -66.29 -12.58 -22.15
N ILE A 432 -66.36 -13.71 -22.88
CA ILE A 432 -65.26 -14.56 -23.37
C ILE A 432 -65.52 -14.99 -24.85
N PRO A 433 -64.51 -15.21 -25.72
CA PRO A 433 -64.07 -16.58 -26.12
C PRO A 433 -62.53 -16.70 -26.35
N VAL A 434 -61.76 -17.73 -25.97
CA VAL A 434 -61.79 -19.21 -26.16
C VAL A 434 -61.45 -19.72 -27.58
N ALA A 435 -60.26 -20.33 -27.72
CA ALA A 435 -59.89 -21.58 -28.45
C ALA A 435 -58.35 -21.69 -28.54
N ASP A 436 -57.66 -22.61 -27.83
CA ASP A 436 -57.38 -24.04 -28.17
C ASP A 436 -56.23 -24.25 -29.20
N LYS A 437 -55.27 -25.20 -29.08
CA LYS A 437 -54.91 -26.18 -28.02
C LYS A 437 -53.59 -26.93 -28.34
N ALA A 438 -52.80 -27.34 -27.33
CA ALA A 438 -51.96 -28.56 -27.22
C ALA A 438 -50.91 -28.40 -26.08
N GLY A 439 -50.60 -29.37 -25.19
CA GLY A 439 -51.22 -30.67 -24.88
C GLY A 439 -50.40 -31.47 -23.83
N GLN A 440 -51.07 -32.29 -23.01
CA GLN A 440 -50.52 -33.29 -22.03
C GLN A 440 -49.69 -32.77 -20.83
N SER A 441 -49.79 -33.30 -19.60
CA SER A 441 -50.64 -34.38 -19.04
C SER A 441 -50.86 -34.25 -17.52
N ASP A 442 -51.98 -34.79 -17.03
CA ASP A 442 -52.39 -35.00 -15.62
C ASP A 442 -51.50 -35.99 -14.83
N ASN A 443 -51.65 -36.27 -13.52
CA ASN A 443 -52.03 -35.58 -12.25
C ASN A 443 -52.22 -36.68 -11.14
N TYR A 444 -52.46 -36.32 -9.87
CA TYR A 444 -52.56 -37.17 -8.63
C TYR A 444 -51.22 -37.62 -8.00
N VAL A 445 -50.81 -37.31 -6.75
CA VAL A 445 -51.39 -36.82 -5.47
C VAL A 445 -51.91 -37.89 -4.50
N GLU A 446 -51.17 -38.13 -3.39
CA GLU A 446 -51.64 -37.97 -1.99
C GLU A 446 -50.46 -38.06 -0.97
N THR A 447 -50.35 -37.05 -0.09
CA THR A 447 -50.05 -37.01 1.38
C THR A 447 -49.22 -38.12 2.07
N ILE A 448 -48.43 -37.90 3.12
CA ILE A 448 -48.75 -37.33 4.47
C ILE A 448 -47.46 -36.80 5.18
N GLU A 449 -47.65 -35.90 6.16
CA GLU A 449 -46.80 -35.44 7.28
C GLU A 449 -45.42 -36.08 7.54
N GLU A 450 -44.42 -35.25 7.90
CA GLU A 450 -43.35 -35.62 8.82
C GLU A 450 -43.11 -34.53 9.87
N ASP A 451 -43.17 -34.94 11.13
CA ASP A 451 -43.02 -34.10 12.33
C ASP A 451 -41.54 -33.89 12.71
N TYR A 452 -41.31 -32.89 13.56
CA TYR A 452 -40.03 -32.60 14.23
C TYR A 452 -39.20 -33.83 14.64
N LEU A 453 -37.90 -33.82 14.29
CA LEU A 453 -36.78 -33.94 15.24
C LEU A 453 -35.49 -33.41 14.56
N GLY A 454 -34.74 -32.55 15.27
CA GLY A 454 -33.78 -31.65 14.61
C GLY A 454 -32.33 -32.15 14.54
N GLU A 455 -31.60 -31.63 13.54
CA GLU A 455 -30.14 -31.60 13.52
C GLU A 455 -29.63 -30.16 13.32
N ASN A 456 -28.42 -29.90 13.83
CA ASN A 456 -27.93 -28.56 14.11
C ASN A 456 -27.53 -27.78 12.85
N TYR A 457 -28.23 -26.67 12.59
CA TYR A 457 -27.67 -25.59 11.78
C TYR A 457 -26.73 -24.77 12.66
N ILE A 458 -25.43 -24.82 12.37
CA ILE A 458 -24.44 -23.93 13.00
C ILE A 458 -24.33 -22.69 12.11
N ASP A 459 -24.78 -21.54 12.61
CA ASP A 459 -24.59 -20.27 11.92
C ASP A 459 -23.10 -19.90 11.82
N PHE A 460 -22.69 -19.46 10.65
CA PHE A 460 -21.32 -19.03 10.38
C PHE A 460 -21.17 -17.53 10.67
N LEU A 461 -20.33 -17.18 11.64
CA LEU A 461 -19.99 -15.79 11.95
C LEU A 461 -19.15 -15.18 10.81
N THR A 462 -19.70 -14.20 10.09
CA THR A 462 -18.92 -13.25 9.29
C THR A 462 -18.38 -12.15 10.21
N ALA A 463 -17.31 -11.45 9.79
CA ALA A 463 -16.72 -10.37 10.59
C ALA A 463 -17.68 -9.19 10.86
N GLU A 464 -18.74 -9.06 10.05
CA GLU A 464 -19.81 -8.05 10.21
C GLU A 464 -20.90 -8.50 11.18
N ASN A 465 -21.08 -9.81 11.41
CA ASN A 465 -22.16 -10.39 12.22
C ASN A 465 -21.76 -10.70 13.68
N VAL A 466 -20.58 -10.28 14.14
CA VAL A 466 -20.16 -10.45 15.54
C VAL A 466 -20.70 -9.28 16.39
N GLU A 467 -21.90 -9.48 16.94
CA GLU A 467 -22.41 -8.66 18.05
C GLU A 467 -21.43 -8.68 19.22
N GLY A 468 -21.27 -7.52 19.88
CA GLY A 468 -20.30 -7.32 20.95
C GLY A 468 -19.30 -6.20 20.62
N MET A 469 -19.64 -4.98 21.01
CA MET A 469 -18.67 -4.09 21.64
C MET A 469 -19.03 -4.01 23.13
N PRO A 470 -18.06 -3.78 24.03
CA PRO A 470 -18.38 -3.42 25.41
C PRO A 470 -19.33 -2.22 25.42
N ASP A 471 -20.40 -2.31 26.20
CA ASP A 471 -21.45 -1.30 26.19
C ASP A 471 -20.95 0.03 26.77
N ALA A 472 -20.80 1.03 25.90
CA ALA A 472 -20.39 2.39 26.24
C ALA A 472 -21.58 3.33 26.52
N GLN A 473 -22.83 2.85 26.43
CA GLN A 473 -24.03 3.69 26.41
C GLN A 473 -24.77 3.79 27.76
N ASP A 474 -24.45 2.97 28.77
CA ASP A 474 -25.05 3.10 30.11
C ASP A 474 -24.36 4.20 30.95
N GLU A 475 -24.52 5.44 30.50
CA GLU A 475 -24.10 6.66 31.22
C GLU A 475 -24.68 6.74 32.65
N SER A 476 -25.73 5.97 32.96
CA SER A 476 -26.33 5.93 34.30
C SER A 476 -25.48 5.17 35.33
N LYS A 477 -24.61 4.26 34.87
CA LYS A 477 -23.61 3.55 35.69
C LYS A 477 -22.28 4.29 35.77
N ILE A 478 -21.93 5.12 34.78
CA ILE A 478 -20.66 5.87 34.73
C ILE A 478 -20.78 7.18 35.53
N LYS A 479 -21.05 7.09 36.84
CA LYS A 479 -21.11 8.24 37.75
C LYS A 479 -19.89 8.32 38.65
N THR A 480 -18.92 9.19 38.31
CA THR A 480 -17.96 9.90 39.20
C THR A 480 -17.15 9.12 40.27
N HIS A 481 -17.38 7.83 40.47
CA HIS A 481 -16.84 7.03 41.57
C HIS A 481 -15.60 6.26 41.12
N ASP A 482 -15.61 5.74 39.88
CA ASP A 482 -14.49 5.02 39.27
C ASP A 482 -13.20 5.87 39.25
N ALA A 483 -13.29 7.19 39.05
CA ALA A 483 -12.12 8.09 39.08
C ALA A 483 -11.42 8.14 40.47
N GLU A 484 -12.18 8.03 41.56
CA GLU A 484 -11.60 7.88 42.91
C GLU A 484 -11.02 6.46 43.14
N VAL A 485 -11.56 5.44 42.49
CA VAL A 485 -11.03 4.06 42.56
C VAL A 485 -9.72 3.94 41.78
N ILE A 486 -9.62 4.53 40.57
CA ILE A 486 -8.42 4.56 39.71
C ILE A 486 -7.22 5.25 40.40
N THR A 487 -7.48 6.19 41.31
CA THR A 487 -6.45 6.91 42.09
C THR A 487 -6.14 6.30 43.45
N LYS A 488 -7.02 5.48 44.03
CA LYS A 488 -6.84 4.89 45.38
C LYS A 488 -6.63 3.38 45.40
N GLN A 489 -6.80 2.68 44.27
CA GLN A 489 -6.68 1.20 44.14
C GLN A 489 -7.44 0.43 45.24
N THR A 490 -8.68 0.84 45.52
CA THR A 490 -9.51 0.18 46.54
C THR A 490 -10.13 -1.10 45.99
N GLY A 491 -9.39 -2.21 46.09
CA GLY A 491 -9.82 -3.53 45.61
C GLY A 491 -8.83 -4.63 46.01
N VAL A 492 -9.03 -5.86 45.51
CA VAL A 492 -8.07 -6.96 45.73
C VAL A 492 -7.02 -6.93 44.64
N GLN A 493 -5.77 -6.60 45.00
CA GLN A 493 -4.65 -6.64 44.06
C GLN A 493 -4.41 -8.09 43.60
N GLN A 494 -4.42 -8.29 42.28
CA GLN A 494 -4.16 -9.57 41.64
C GLN A 494 -2.75 -9.56 41.01
N ALA A 495 -2.11 -10.73 40.95
CA ALA A 495 -0.92 -10.91 40.12
C ALA A 495 -1.31 -10.88 38.64
N LEU A 496 -0.44 -10.35 37.78
CA LEU A 496 -0.61 -10.52 36.34
C LEU A 496 -0.46 -12.01 35.97
N PRO A 497 -1.21 -12.52 34.97
CA PRO A 497 -1.02 -13.87 34.44
C PRO A 497 0.44 -14.15 34.03
N GLU A 498 0.93 -15.36 34.28
CA GLU A 498 2.34 -15.74 34.04
C GLU A 498 2.73 -15.71 32.55
N ASP A 499 1.76 -15.81 31.63
CA ASP A 499 1.94 -15.74 30.18
C ASP A 499 2.00 -14.29 29.64
N TRP A 500 1.72 -13.29 30.49
CA TRP A 500 1.71 -11.88 30.08
C TRP A 500 3.09 -11.25 30.23
N GLN A 501 3.53 -10.58 29.17
CA GLN A 501 4.86 -10.00 29.06
C GLN A 501 4.78 -8.48 29.16
N VAL A 502 5.41 -7.91 30.19
CA VAL A 502 5.75 -6.48 30.24
C VAL A 502 6.95 -6.24 29.31
N VAL A 503 6.85 -5.21 28.48
CA VAL A 503 7.93 -4.74 27.60
C VAL A 503 7.98 -3.22 27.68
N ASP A 504 9.18 -2.70 27.88
CA ASP A 504 9.45 -1.26 27.87
C ASP A 504 10.31 -0.93 26.65
N ASP A 505 9.69 -0.39 25.60
CA ASP A 505 10.40 0.19 24.46
C ASP A 505 11.04 1.53 24.84
N GLY A 506 10.38 2.30 25.72
CA GLY A 506 10.81 3.63 26.16
C GLY A 506 12.08 3.59 27.00
N GLU A 507 12.82 4.70 26.99
CA GLU A 507 14.13 4.82 27.66
C GLU A 507 14.03 5.45 29.05
N TYR A 508 12.97 6.23 29.30
CA TYR A 508 12.76 6.99 30.53
C TYR A 508 11.86 6.25 31.54
N ASP A 509 12.11 6.52 32.83
CA ASP A 509 11.35 6.06 34.02
C ASP A 509 11.06 4.55 34.15
N ARG A 510 11.86 3.72 33.47
CA ARG A 510 11.82 2.24 33.51
C ARG A 510 12.15 1.68 34.92
N PRO A 511 11.63 0.48 35.28
CA PRO A 511 10.67 -0.34 34.53
C PRO A 511 9.22 0.12 34.76
N SER A 512 8.32 -0.21 33.84
CA SER A 512 6.89 0.07 34.02
C SER A 512 6.27 -0.70 35.19
N LEU A 513 5.36 -0.03 35.89
CA LEU A 513 4.45 -0.62 36.85
C LEU A 513 3.11 -0.94 36.18
N TRP A 514 2.94 -2.21 35.80
CA TRP A 514 1.65 -2.78 35.43
C TRP A 514 1.06 -3.56 36.61
N SER A 515 -0.25 -3.41 36.86
CA SER A 515 -0.96 -4.07 37.96
C SER A 515 -2.41 -4.39 37.57
N MET A 516 -3.05 -5.31 38.31
CA MET A 516 -4.44 -5.69 38.08
C MET A 516 -5.23 -5.68 39.38
N THR A 517 -6.46 -5.16 39.36
CA THR A 517 -7.36 -5.09 40.52
C THR A 517 -8.79 -5.12 40.00
N ASP A 518 -9.59 -6.07 40.49
CA ASP A 518 -11.00 -6.26 40.14
C ASP A 518 -11.25 -6.21 38.61
N ASP A 519 -10.48 -7.03 37.88
CA ASP A 519 -10.46 -7.17 36.41
C ASP A 519 -10.07 -5.93 35.59
N VAL A 520 -9.71 -4.83 36.26
CA VAL A 520 -9.10 -3.65 35.63
C VAL A 520 -7.58 -3.72 35.72
N ILE A 521 -6.93 -3.53 34.57
CA ILE A 521 -5.48 -3.45 34.42
C ILE A 521 -5.08 -1.97 34.44
N TYR A 522 -4.04 -1.66 35.21
CA TYR A 522 -3.51 -0.31 35.37
C TYR A 522 -2.04 -0.25 34.95
N GLN A 523 -1.69 0.82 34.25
CA GLN A 523 -0.32 1.28 34.04
C GLN A 523 -0.13 2.54 34.89
N LYS A 524 0.96 2.63 35.67
CA LYS A 524 1.23 3.74 36.61
C LYS A 524 2.68 4.25 36.54
N SER A 525 3.26 4.37 35.34
CA SER A 525 4.65 4.84 35.17
C SER A 525 4.84 5.63 33.89
N ASN A 526 5.58 6.74 33.97
CA ASN A 526 5.83 7.64 32.85
C ASN A 526 6.84 7.08 31.83
N ILE A 527 6.57 5.91 31.22
CA ILE A 527 7.49 5.31 30.25
C ILE A 527 7.34 6.00 28.90
N TYR A 528 8.38 6.69 28.46
CA TYR A 528 8.43 7.34 27.15
C TYR A 528 9.83 7.31 26.54
N GLY A 529 9.96 7.87 25.34
CA GLY A 529 11.18 7.94 24.55
C GLY A 529 10.87 8.37 23.11
N GLY A 530 11.89 8.43 22.26
CA GLY A 530 11.74 8.92 20.89
C GLY A 530 11.58 10.44 20.83
N SER A 531 10.62 10.94 20.03
CA SER A 531 10.42 12.38 19.84
C SER A 531 9.10 12.85 20.44
N ASP A 532 9.11 13.95 21.20
CA ASP A 532 7.90 14.58 21.76
C ASP A 532 7.01 15.23 20.69
N LEU A 533 7.52 15.46 19.47
CA LEU A 533 6.77 16.10 18.40
C LEU A 533 5.50 15.30 18.06
N ALA A 534 4.37 16.00 17.93
CA ALA A 534 3.09 15.41 17.55
C ALA A 534 3.20 14.61 16.24
N VAL A 535 3.85 15.18 15.22
CA VAL A 535 4.06 14.58 13.90
C VAL A 535 4.93 13.33 13.87
N SER A 536 5.65 13.00 14.95
CA SER A 536 6.48 11.79 15.00
C SER A 536 5.65 10.59 15.46
N PRO A 537 5.56 9.51 14.67
CA PRO A 537 4.90 8.28 15.08
C PRO A 537 5.77 7.42 16.01
N VAL A 538 7.08 7.71 16.07
CA VAL A 538 8.07 7.01 16.90
C VAL A 538 7.88 7.39 18.37
N LYS A 539 7.02 6.61 19.03
CA LYS A 539 6.63 6.73 20.43
C LYS A 539 6.93 5.42 21.19
N PRO A 540 8.21 5.08 21.43
CA PRO A 540 8.62 3.92 22.24
C PRO A 540 8.24 4.15 23.71
N GLY A 541 7.29 3.36 24.21
CA GLY A 541 6.66 3.52 25.54
C GLY A 541 6.71 2.20 26.30
N THR A 542 5.63 1.83 26.99
CA THR A 542 5.47 0.48 27.55
C THR A 542 4.29 -0.25 26.91
N HIS A 543 4.37 -1.56 26.85
CA HIS A 543 3.23 -2.39 26.52
C HIS A 543 3.19 -3.70 27.33
N LEU A 544 1.96 -4.13 27.62
CA LEU A 544 1.68 -5.41 28.28
C LEU A 544 1.00 -6.33 27.29
N VAL A 545 1.75 -7.35 26.83
CA VAL A 545 1.42 -8.23 25.72
C VAL A 545 0.98 -9.61 26.22
N SER A 546 0.02 -10.22 25.53
CA SER A 546 -0.64 -11.46 25.92
C SER A 546 -1.18 -12.23 24.71
N GLY A 547 -1.37 -13.54 24.85
CA GLY A 547 -1.90 -14.42 23.81
C GLY A 547 -0.84 -15.02 22.89
N GLU A 548 -1.29 -15.60 21.77
CA GLU A 548 -0.47 -16.47 20.92
C GLU A 548 0.19 -15.73 19.74
N SER A 549 1.42 -16.12 19.40
CA SER A 549 2.13 -15.58 18.23
C SER A 549 1.50 -15.99 16.89
N GLU A 550 0.74 -17.08 16.85
CA GLU A 550 0.13 -17.64 15.64
C GLU A 550 -1.21 -17.00 15.25
N TRP A 551 -1.74 -16.06 16.04
CA TRP A 551 -3.01 -15.39 15.73
C TRP A 551 -2.89 -14.52 14.48
N LYS A 552 -3.66 -14.84 13.44
CA LYS A 552 -3.66 -14.17 12.12
C LYS A 552 -4.86 -13.25 11.93
N ASP A 553 -6.05 -13.84 11.97
CA ASP A 553 -7.32 -13.20 11.65
C ASP A 553 -8.22 -13.23 12.89
N TYR A 554 -8.53 -12.06 13.44
CA TYR A 554 -9.27 -11.93 14.69
C TYR A 554 -9.91 -10.54 14.85
N ILE A 555 -10.89 -10.49 15.76
CA ILE A 555 -11.45 -9.26 16.31
C ILE A 555 -10.87 -9.09 17.72
N PHE A 556 -10.23 -7.95 18.00
CA PHE A 556 -9.71 -7.58 19.31
C PHE A 556 -10.50 -6.39 19.87
N THR A 557 -11.16 -6.61 21.00
CA THR A 557 -12.02 -5.62 21.68
C THR A 557 -11.57 -5.37 23.11
N GLY A 558 -11.99 -4.22 23.66
CA GLY A 558 -11.86 -3.90 25.07
C GLY A 558 -12.24 -2.44 25.35
N MET A 559 -11.99 -1.99 26.57
CA MET A 559 -12.13 -0.60 26.98
C MET A 559 -10.80 -0.04 27.47
N MET A 560 -10.55 1.24 27.18
CA MET A 560 -9.41 2.00 27.70
C MET A 560 -9.85 3.37 28.23
N LEU A 561 -9.14 3.84 29.25
CA LEU A 561 -9.32 5.14 29.91
C LEU A 561 -7.94 5.68 30.28
N SER A 562 -7.78 7.00 30.25
CA SER A 562 -6.60 7.68 30.80
C SER A 562 -7.01 8.86 31.67
N SER A 563 -6.40 8.98 32.86
CA SER A 563 -6.44 10.21 33.69
C SER A 563 -5.34 11.23 33.30
N ASP A 564 -4.43 10.82 32.42
CA ASP A 564 -3.36 11.62 31.82
C ASP A 564 -3.77 12.21 30.45
N ASP A 565 -3.01 13.13 29.86
CA ASP A 565 -3.23 13.60 28.48
C ASP A 565 -2.27 12.99 27.43
N ASP A 566 -1.22 12.31 27.86
CA ASP A 566 -0.26 11.59 27.00
C ASP A 566 -0.84 10.28 26.38
N ALA A 567 -0.07 9.55 25.58
CA ALA A 567 -0.63 8.55 24.67
C ALA A 567 -1.06 7.21 25.33
N ILE A 568 -2.25 6.73 24.97
CA ILE A 568 -2.81 5.43 25.36
C ILE A 568 -3.29 4.67 24.12
N GLY A 569 -3.25 3.34 24.13
CA GLY A 569 -3.69 2.55 22.98
C GLY A 569 -3.53 1.04 23.13
N VAL A 570 -3.50 0.38 21.98
CA VAL A 570 -3.42 -1.07 21.84
C VAL A 570 -2.48 -1.48 20.71
N ILE A 571 -1.89 -2.66 20.87
CA ILE A 571 -0.97 -3.30 19.93
C ILE A 571 -1.58 -4.63 19.47
N PHE A 572 -1.37 -4.97 18.20
CA PHE A 572 -1.87 -6.20 17.59
C PHE A 572 -0.92 -6.72 16.50
N ARG A 573 -1.02 -8.02 16.22
CA ARG A 573 -0.01 -8.82 15.50
C ARG A 573 1.42 -8.56 15.99
N TYR A 574 1.60 -8.52 17.31
CA TYR A 574 2.90 -8.38 17.94
C TYR A 574 3.73 -9.66 17.82
N GLN A 575 4.89 -9.55 17.19
CA GLN A 575 5.87 -10.63 17.09
C GLN A 575 7.01 -10.40 18.08
N ASP A 576 7.55 -9.19 18.09
CA ASP A 576 8.64 -8.74 18.97
C ASP A 576 8.66 -7.19 19.07
N GLU A 577 9.59 -6.64 19.86
CA GLU A 577 9.81 -5.20 20.05
C GLU A 577 9.94 -4.40 18.74
N ASN A 578 10.33 -5.01 17.62
CA ASN A 578 10.56 -4.37 16.34
C ASN A 578 9.43 -4.62 15.31
N ASN A 579 8.49 -5.52 15.61
CA ASN A 579 7.50 -6.03 14.66
C ASN A 579 6.09 -6.09 15.27
N TYR A 580 5.29 -5.02 15.09
CA TYR A 580 3.87 -4.96 15.50
C TYR A 580 3.06 -3.85 14.81
N TYR A 581 1.72 -3.92 14.83
CA TYR A 581 0.85 -2.75 14.60
C TYR A 581 0.42 -2.12 15.92
N ARG A 582 0.21 -0.79 15.93
CA ARG A 582 -0.30 -0.07 17.11
C ARG A 582 -1.35 0.95 16.70
N PHE A 583 -2.50 0.92 17.36
CA PHE A 583 -3.44 2.02 17.38
C PHE A 583 -3.30 2.78 18.72
N SER A 584 -3.17 4.10 18.68
CA SER A 584 -2.96 4.94 19.86
C SER A 584 -3.62 6.31 19.71
N MET A 585 -4.09 6.87 20.82
CA MET A 585 -4.68 8.20 20.94
C MET A 585 -3.96 9.04 22.00
N ASP A 586 -3.79 10.33 21.75
CA ASP A 586 -2.94 11.24 22.52
C ASP A 586 -3.64 12.61 22.59
N SER A 587 -4.07 13.01 23.80
CA SER A 587 -4.83 14.24 24.00
C SER A 587 -3.93 15.47 23.98
N GLN A 588 -2.68 15.35 24.43
CA GLN A 588 -1.71 16.44 24.49
C GLN A 588 -1.26 16.86 23.08
N ARG A 589 -1.06 15.87 22.20
CA ARG A 589 -0.52 16.06 20.83
C ARG A 589 -1.59 16.01 19.74
N ASN A 590 -2.86 15.87 20.12
CA ASN A 590 -4.01 15.96 19.23
C ASN A 590 -3.96 14.96 18.06
N TYR A 591 -3.86 13.67 18.39
CA TYR A 591 -4.01 12.61 17.38
C TYR A 591 -4.72 11.34 17.86
N ARG A 592 -5.44 10.69 16.94
CA ARG A 592 -5.51 9.22 16.86
C ARG A 592 -4.63 8.76 15.72
N ARG A 593 -3.91 7.66 15.92
CA ARG A 593 -2.93 7.17 14.95
C ARG A 593 -2.85 5.65 14.95
N LEU A 594 -2.94 5.07 13.75
CA LEU A 594 -2.59 3.70 13.46
C LEU A 594 -1.20 3.66 12.79
N ILE A 595 -0.29 2.85 13.33
CA ILE A 595 1.05 2.62 12.78
C ILE A 595 1.33 1.14 12.55
N LYS A 596 2.31 0.84 11.70
CA LYS A 596 3.10 -0.40 11.74
C LYS A 596 4.53 -0.11 12.17
N LYS A 597 5.14 -1.02 12.91
CA LYS A 597 6.57 -1.08 13.21
C LYS A 597 7.09 -2.37 12.58
N VAL A 598 8.04 -2.28 11.64
CA VAL A 598 8.63 -3.44 10.93
C VAL A 598 10.13 -3.27 10.94
N ASP A 599 10.88 -4.27 11.41
CA ASP A 599 12.33 -4.19 11.64
C ASP A 599 12.75 -2.94 12.44
N GLY A 600 11.87 -2.46 13.31
CA GLY A 600 12.05 -1.27 14.15
C GLY A 600 11.56 0.04 13.52
N TYR A 601 11.23 0.06 12.23
CA TYR A 601 10.83 1.26 11.49
C TYR A 601 9.33 1.54 11.61
N VAL A 602 8.97 2.74 12.08
CA VAL A 602 7.58 3.11 12.36
C VAL A 602 6.97 3.91 11.19
N ILE A 603 5.87 3.40 10.65
CA ILE A 603 5.13 3.97 9.51
C ILE A 603 3.70 4.25 9.95
N THR A 604 3.23 5.50 9.82
CA THR A 604 1.81 5.83 9.98
C THR A 604 1.00 5.26 8.81
N LEU A 605 -0.05 4.50 9.12
CA LEU A 605 -1.01 3.97 8.15
C LEU A 605 -2.27 4.85 8.07
N ALA A 606 -2.69 5.42 9.19
CA ALA A 606 -3.78 6.39 9.26
C ALA A 606 -3.63 7.29 10.50
N GLU A 607 -4.09 8.54 10.39
CA GLU A 607 -4.03 9.54 11.46
C GLU A 607 -5.15 10.57 11.30
N ASP A 608 -5.73 11.01 12.41
CA ASP A 608 -6.63 12.16 12.48
C ASP A 608 -6.38 13.01 13.72
N SER A 609 -6.89 14.24 13.72
CA SER A 609 -6.72 15.22 14.81
C SER A 609 -7.87 15.16 15.82
N TRP A 610 -8.04 14.02 16.47
CA TRP A 610 -9.02 13.80 17.54
C TRP A 610 -8.35 13.54 18.89
N THR A 611 -8.95 14.04 19.97
CA THR A 611 -8.49 13.84 21.35
C THR A 611 -9.52 13.12 22.20
N TYR A 612 -9.05 12.39 23.20
CA TYR A 612 -9.90 11.82 24.25
C TYR A 612 -10.09 12.82 25.39
N GLU A 613 -11.30 12.88 25.95
CA GLU A 613 -11.55 13.44 27.27
C GLU A 613 -10.95 12.52 28.35
N LYS A 614 -10.26 13.10 29.33
CA LYS A 614 -9.67 12.37 30.46
C LYS A 614 -10.73 11.79 31.38
N ASP A 615 -10.37 10.74 32.11
CA ASP A 615 -11.22 10.03 33.08
C ASP A 615 -12.50 9.43 32.45
N ARG A 616 -12.54 9.29 31.12
CA ARG A 616 -13.63 8.69 30.34
C ARG A 616 -13.20 7.36 29.74
N TRP A 617 -14.08 6.37 29.81
CA TRP A 617 -13.91 5.08 29.14
C TRP A 617 -14.26 5.16 27.65
N TYR A 618 -13.43 4.55 26.82
CA TYR A 618 -13.65 4.38 25.38
C TYR A 618 -13.59 2.91 25.02
N ALA A 619 -14.61 2.42 24.32
CA ALA A 619 -14.63 1.07 23.78
C ALA A 619 -13.92 1.05 22.41
N PHE A 620 -13.00 0.11 22.21
CA PHE A 620 -12.34 -0.09 20.92
C PHE A 620 -12.71 -1.46 20.32
N LYS A 621 -12.68 -1.54 18.98
CA LYS A 621 -12.76 -2.81 18.23
C LYS A 621 -11.78 -2.74 17.04
N ILE A 622 -10.72 -3.55 17.10
CA ILE A 622 -9.83 -3.80 15.97
C ILE A 622 -10.31 -5.06 15.26
N ILE A 623 -10.60 -4.97 13.96
CA ILE A 623 -10.87 -6.13 13.10
C ILE A 623 -9.65 -6.27 12.20
N VAL A 624 -8.95 -7.41 12.29
CA VAL A 624 -7.78 -7.70 11.46
C VAL A 624 -8.00 -9.03 10.75
N VAL A 625 -8.12 -9.00 9.42
CA VAL A 625 -8.41 -10.17 8.58
C VAL A 625 -7.63 -10.07 7.27
N GLY A 626 -6.69 -11.00 7.05
CA GLY A 626 -5.75 -10.96 5.93
C GLY A 626 -4.94 -9.66 5.95
N LYS A 627 -5.15 -8.82 4.94
CA LYS A 627 -4.58 -7.47 4.83
C LYS A 627 -5.49 -6.34 5.34
N SER A 628 -6.77 -6.60 5.63
CA SER A 628 -7.68 -5.54 6.10
C SER A 628 -7.51 -5.32 7.59
N ILE A 629 -7.34 -4.06 7.98
CA ILE A 629 -7.26 -3.60 9.37
C ILE A 629 -8.30 -2.49 9.54
N LYS A 630 -9.34 -2.74 10.35
CA LYS A 630 -10.38 -1.76 10.68
C LYS A 630 -10.33 -1.41 12.16
N VAL A 631 -10.30 -0.13 12.48
CA VAL A 631 -10.31 0.41 13.84
C VAL A 631 -11.64 1.10 14.09
N HIS A 632 -12.37 0.66 15.12
CA HIS A 632 -13.57 1.33 15.60
C HIS A 632 -13.38 1.87 17.02
N MET A 633 -13.96 3.04 17.29
CA MET A 633 -14.04 3.65 18.61
C MET A 633 -15.50 3.96 18.93
N ASN A 634 -16.01 3.52 20.08
CA ASN A 634 -17.40 3.69 20.52
C ASN A 634 -18.45 3.33 19.44
N GLY A 635 -18.22 2.23 18.71
CA GLY A 635 -19.09 1.76 17.61
C GLY A 635 -18.81 2.39 16.24
N GLN A 636 -18.12 3.53 16.18
CA GLN A 636 -17.86 4.23 14.92
C GLN A 636 -16.56 3.74 14.27
N LEU A 637 -16.59 3.44 12.98
CA LEU A 637 -15.39 3.19 12.18
C LEU A 637 -14.55 4.47 12.11
N VAL A 638 -13.27 4.37 12.50
CA VAL A 638 -12.31 5.47 12.53
C VAL A 638 -11.28 5.31 11.39
N PHE A 639 -10.69 4.13 11.26
CA PHE A 639 -9.74 3.80 10.19
C PHE A 639 -10.11 2.49 9.51
N ASP A 640 -9.98 2.44 8.19
CA ASP A 640 -10.07 1.23 7.36
C ASP A 640 -8.86 1.26 6.41
N VAL A 641 -7.88 0.39 6.66
CA VAL A 641 -6.62 0.36 5.90
C VAL A 641 -6.31 -1.04 5.42
N GLN A 642 -5.41 -1.11 4.43
CA GLN A 642 -4.93 -2.35 3.85
C GLN A 642 -3.41 -2.45 4.08
N ASP A 643 -2.96 -3.42 4.86
CA ASP A 643 -1.55 -3.68 5.14
C ASP A 643 -1.32 -5.16 5.51
N ASP A 644 -0.30 -5.78 4.93
CA ASP A 644 0.05 -7.19 5.12
C ASP A 644 1.49 -7.42 5.62
N ALA A 645 2.20 -6.34 5.99
CA ALA A 645 3.60 -6.40 6.38
C ALA A 645 3.85 -7.30 7.61
N ILE A 646 2.85 -7.46 8.47
CA ILE A 646 2.87 -8.41 9.59
C ILE A 646 1.58 -9.23 9.54
N SER A 647 1.71 -10.55 9.40
CA SER A 647 0.58 -11.44 9.13
C SER A 647 0.05 -12.18 10.37
N SER A 648 0.79 -12.19 11.47
CA SER A 648 0.43 -12.88 12.71
C SER A 648 1.13 -12.28 13.93
N GLY A 649 0.52 -12.43 15.11
CA GLY A 649 1.15 -12.11 16.39
C GLY A 649 0.17 -11.86 17.53
N LYS A 650 0.73 -11.69 18.73
CA LYS A 650 0.04 -11.42 19.99
C LYS A 650 -0.71 -10.07 19.99
N VAL A 651 -1.48 -9.81 21.04
CA VAL A 651 -2.10 -8.49 21.30
C VAL A 651 -1.54 -7.87 22.58
N GLY A 652 -1.64 -6.55 22.73
CA GLY A 652 -1.17 -5.85 23.92
C GLY A 652 -1.88 -4.53 24.20
N ARG A 653 -1.74 -4.05 25.44
CA ARG A 653 -2.14 -2.70 25.87
C ARG A 653 -0.91 -1.81 25.83
N TYR A 654 -1.06 -0.54 25.47
CA TYR A 654 0.06 0.38 25.25
C TYR A 654 -0.15 1.73 25.94
N CYS A 655 0.91 2.22 26.57
CA CYS A 655 1.01 3.57 27.13
C CYS A 655 2.36 4.19 26.71
N TRP A 656 2.37 5.48 26.45
CA TRP A 656 3.59 6.29 26.29
C TRP A 656 3.37 7.61 27.00
N GLY A 657 4.27 7.96 27.90
CA GLY A 657 4.17 9.19 28.69
C GLY A 657 3.03 9.22 29.72
N ASN A 658 2.30 8.12 29.90
CA ASN A 658 0.95 8.13 30.46
C ASN A 658 0.88 7.38 31.79
N GLU A 659 0.88 8.09 32.92
CA GLU A 659 0.79 7.53 34.28
C GLU A 659 -0.66 7.18 34.71
N GLY A 660 -1.63 7.41 33.82
CA GLY A 660 -3.06 7.33 34.07
C GLY A 660 -3.78 6.16 33.40
N GLY A 661 -3.06 5.25 32.74
CA GLY A 661 -3.64 4.23 31.89
C GLY A 661 -4.46 3.18 32.65
N ALA A 662 -5.71 2.99 32.25
CA ALA A 662 -6.62 1.96 32.75
C ALA A 662 -7.31 1.21 31.60
N PHE A 663 -7.53 -0.08 31.81
CA PHE A 663 -7.80 -1.03 30.73
C PHE A 663 -8.70 -2.18 31.26
N LYS A 664 -9.82 -2.50 30.59
CA LYS A 664 -10.70 -3.62 30.99
C LYS A 664 -11.48 -4.26 29.82
N ASP A 665 -12.25 -5.30 30.12
CA ASP A 665 -13.20 -5.96 29.21
C ASP A 665 -12.58 -6.49 27.89
N PHE A 666 -11.34 -6.97 27.95
CA PHE A 666 -10.62 -7.46 26.77
C PHE A 666 -11.10 -8.82 26.27
N SER A 667 -11.22 -8.94 24.96
CA SER A 667 -11.40 -10.24 24.30
C SER A 667 -10.77 -10.26 22.91
N VAL A 668 -10.28 -11.44 22.52
CA VAL A 668 -9.82 -11.73 21.16
C VAL A 668 -10.67 -12.88 20.62
N THR A 669 -11.37 -12.62 19.53
CA THR A 669 -12.28 -13.58 18.88
C THR A 669 -11.69 -13.95 17.52
N PRO A 670 -11.26 -15.21 17.29
CA PRO A 670 -10.77 -15.65 15.99
C PRO A 670 -11.84 -15.50 14.90
N VAL A 671 -11.44 -15.06 13.71
CA VAL A 671 -12.31 -15.03 12.52
C VAL A 671 -12.02 -16.28 11.68
N GLY A 672 -13.05 -17.07 11.38
CA GLY A 672 -12.87 -18.40 10.81
C GLY A 672 -12.53 -18.43 9.32
N GLN A 673 -11.42 -19.10 8.98
CA GLN A 673 -11.31 -19.86 7.72
C GLN A 673 -11.71 -21.32 7.99
N PRO A 674 -12.23 -22.07 6.99
CA PRO A 674 -12.78 -23.41 7.21
C PRO A 674 -11.74 -24.37 7.79
N ALA A 675 -12.15 -25.14 8.80
CA ALA A 675 -11.31 -26.18 9.37
C ALA A 675 -10.98 -27.23 8.31
N ALA A 676 -9.69 -27.44 8.05
CA ALA A 676 -9.23 -28.65 7.39
C ALA A 676 -9.71 -29.88 8.19
N PRO A 677 -10.14 -30.98 7.54
CA PRO A 677 -10.68 -32.14 8.24
C PRO A 677 -9.68 -32.69 9.25
N LEU A 678 -10.15 -32.88 10.49
CA LEU A 678 -9.36 -33.28 11.66
C LEU A 678 -8.53 -34.56 11.42
N GLN A 679 -7.28 -34.40 11.00
CA GLN A 679 -6.27 -35.43 11.22
C GLN A 679 -5.90 -35.44 12.71
N LYS A 680 -6.57 -36.32 13.48
CA LYS A 680 -6.23 -36.60 14.89
C LYS A 680 -4.78 -37.10 15.02
N LYS A 681 -3.83 -36.20 15.24
CA LYS A 681 -2.55 -36.53 15.85
C LYS A 681 -2.78 -36.78 17.33
N VAL A 682 -2.85 -38.06 17.72
CA VAL A 682 -2.78 -38.46 19.13
C VAL A 682 -1.33 -38.33 19.58
N GLN A 683 -1.06 -37.47 20.55
CA GLN A 683 0.16 -37.57 21.38
C GLN A 683 -0.18 -38.30 22.68
N ALA A 684 0.77 -39.10 23.18
CA ALA A 684 0.53 -40.01 24.27
C ALA A 684 0.82 -39.37 25.64
N GLU A 685 -0.19 -39.30 26.49
CA GLU A 685 0.00 -39.05 27.92
C GLU A 685 0.26 -40.35 28.69
N LYS A 686 1.06 -40.26 29.76
CA LYS A 686 1.46 -41.42 30.57
C LYS A 686 0.33 -41.82 31.52
N ALA A 687 -0.19 -43.04 31.36
CA ALA A 687 -1.17 -43.61 32.29
C ALA A 687 -0.56 -43.99 33.64
N PHE A 688 -1.32 -43.76 34.72
CA PHE A 688 -1.03 -44.30 36.06
C PHE A 688 -1.46 -45.79 36.15
N PRO A 689 -0.77 -46.62 36.95
CA PRO A 689 -1.09 -48.05 37.06
C PRO A 689 -2.31 -48.31 37.96
N GLY A 690 -3.50 -48.27 37.37
CA GLY A 690 -4.76 -48.62 38.04
C GLY A 690 -5.92 -49.00 37.11
N ASP A 691 -6.00 -48.44 35.89
CA ASP A 691 -7.19 -48.57 35.04
C ASP A 691 -7.27 -49.82 34.15
N CYS A 692 -6.18 -50.59 34.04
CA CYS A 692 -6.13 -51.77 33.16
C CYS A 692 -7.13 -52.88 33.53
N GLU A 693 -7.42 -53.10 34.81
CA GLU A 693 -8.42 -54.10 35.23
C GLU A 693 -9.86 -53.65 34.90
N ARG A 694 -10.17 -52.35 34.99
CA ARG A 694 -11.52 -51.83 34.69
C ARG A 694 -11.87 -51.91 33.20
N LEU A 695 -10.89 -51.63 32.33
CA LEU A 695 -11.10 -51.67 30.88
C LEU A 695 -11.37 -53.09 30.37
N SER A 696 -10.60 -54.10 30.82
CA SER A 696 -10.81 -55.49 30.39
C SER A 696 -12.20 -56.04 30.75
N ILE A 697 -12.73 -55.67 31.92
CA ILE A 697 -14.09 -56.05 32.36
C ILE A 697 -15.16 -55.36 31.49
N LEU A 698 -14.95 -54.10 31.09
CA LEU A 698 -15.85 -53.37 30.20
C LEU A 698 -15.85 -53.92 28.77
N GLU A 699 -14.69 -54.27 28.22
CA GLU A 699 -14.60 -54.91 26.89
C GLU A 699 -15.25 -56.30 26.86
N GLN A 700 -15.09 -57.11 27.92
CA GLN A 700 -15.79 -58.39 28.03
C GLN A 700 -17.31 -58.19 28.05
N LYS A 701 -17.82 -57.22 28.81
CA LYS A 701 -19.26 -56.87 28.84
C LYS A 701 -19.77 -56.36 27.48
N LEU A 702 -19.00 -55.51 26.79
CA LEU A 702 -19.38 -55.00 25.47
C LEU A 702 -19.43 -56.12 24.42
N ASN A 703 -18.50 -57.06 24.45
CA ASN A 703 -18.48 -58.21 23.54
C ASN A 703 -19.57 -59.25 23.86
N GLN A 704 -19.95 -59.39 25.14
CA GLN A 704 -21.12 -60.15 25.56
C GLN A 704 -22.41 -59.52 24.99
N LEU A 705 -22.59 -58.20 25.18
CA LEU A 705 -23.76 -57.46 24.70
C LEU A 705 -23.91 -57.51 23.17
N LYS A 706 -22.79 -57.38 22.44
CA LYS A 706 -22.79 -57.53 20.97
C LYS A 706 -23.25 -58.92 20.51
N LYS A 707 -22.85 -59.99 21.21
CA LYS A 707 -23.31 -61.36 20.91
C LYS A 707 -24.80 -61.54 21.21
N GLU A 708 -25.32 -60.90 22.26
CA GLU A 708 -26.75 -60.94 22.59
C GLU A 708 -27.59 -60.17 21.56
N VAL A 709 -27.15 -58.99 21.11
CA VAL A 709 -27.79 -58.23 20.02
C VAL A 709 -27.75 -58.96 18.68
N GLN A 710 -26.62 -59.61 18.34
CA GLN A 710 -26.50 -60.47 17.16
C GLN A 710 -27.53 -61.61 17.19
N LYS A 711 -27.62 -62.31 18.34
CA LYS A 711 -28.53 -63.44 18.54
C LYS A 711 -30.01 -63.02 18.53
N PHE A 712 -30.32 -61.80 18.99
CA PHE A 712 -31.66 -61.20 18.91
C PHE A 712 -32.05 -60.89 17.45
N ARG A 713 -31.13 -60.31 16.66
CA ARG A 713 -31.35 -60.07 15.22
C ARG A 713 -31.56 -61.36 14.41
N GLU A 714 -30.91 -62.46 14.81
CA GLU A 714 -31.05 -63.77 14.16
C GLU A 714 -32.31 -64.55 14.60
N THR A 715 -33.03 -64.10 15.64
CA THR A 715 -34.27 -64.76 16.12
C THR A 715 -35.55 -64.00 15.80
N CYS A 716 -35.50 -62.70 15.48
CA CYS A 716 -36.66 -61.94 15.01
C CYS A 716 -36.85 -62.04 13.49
N ASN A 717 -37.44 -63.15 13.03
CA ASN A 717 -37.88 -63.33 11.65
C ASN A 717 -39.41 -63.13 11.54
N CYS A 718 -39.86 -61.88 11.52
CA CYS A 718 -41.20 -61.46 11.11
C CYS A 718 -41.12 -60.00 10.62
N GLY A 719 -41.67 -59.73 9.43
CA GLY A 719 -41.71 -58.37 8.89
C GLY A 719 -42.93 -57.59 9.40
N GLN A 720 -42.66 -56.40 9.92
CA GLN A 720 -43.40 -55.16 9.67
C GLN A 720 -42.44 -53.98 9.87
#